data_AF-A0AAQ3TU16-F1
#
_entry.id   AF-A0AAQ3TU16-F1
#
_cell.length_a   1.000
_cell.length_b   1.000
_cell.length_c   1.000
_cell.angle_alpha   90.00
_cell.angle_beta   90.00
_cell.angle_gamma   90.00
#
_symmetry.space_group_name_H-M   'P 1'
#
loop_
_entity.id
_entity.type
_entity.pdbx_description
1 polymer ?
#
loop_
_entity_poly.entity_id
_entity_poly.type
_entity_poly.pdbx_seq_one_letter_code
_entity_poly.pdbx_strand_id
1 'polypeptide(L)'
;MQAWFSSGSGTSSSAAASSSQPSLLAEWNSYAAARSAEDAGDGFGIDIEAAVRSANDRVAGTFGVVSKSVKGLPGSFKSTTSSVPSGRSVMYFGLFLASGVFLVFIAFTIFLPVMVIMPQKFAICFTAGCAFIIGSFFALKGPKNQLYHMISKERLPFTVGFVGSMAATIYVSMVLHSYILSVFFSVLQVLALAYYAISYFPGGSAGMKFLSSAFVSSILNLGGTVRLPYPETGDGVYKGPCGHCLQTIIRARADELIKTAKCISAPGKGILASDESTGTIGKRLSSINLENVESNRQALRELLFTAPGVFDYLSGVILFEETLYQKTSGGTPFVELLVAGGVVPGIKVDKGTVEIAGTNGETTTQGLDALGARCAKYYDAGARFAKWRAVLKVGPAGEPSELAVRQNAEGLARYALICQEHGLVPIVEPEILTDGDHGIDTCAAVTERVLAAVYKSLNDHKVLLEATLLKTNMVTPGSDSPKARRRSTTSFLKSLSPRTMHMHAMMQMIHARRRSTTSFLKSLSPRTMHMHAMMQMIHGCKNLQVGAEVIAEYTVAALRRTVPPAVAGVVFLSGGQSEEEATQNLNAMNKLEVLKPWTLSFSFGRALQQSTLKKWLGKPENVAAAQATFLARCKANSEAALGKYAGSGAGDAAASESLYVKGYKSHGIKEVSSELRNAQFGSDIVVY
;
A
#
# COMPACT_ATOMS: atom_id res chain seq x y z
N MET A 1 -55.18 -5.83 69.15
CA MET A 1 -55.75 -5.58 67.81
C MET A 1 -55.60 -6.88 67.02
N GLN A 2 -56.55 -7.83 67.17
CA GLN A 2 -57.54 -8.21 66.12
C GLN A 2 -56.84 -8.53 64.78
N ALA A 3 -56.55 -9.77 64.38
CA ALA A 3 -57.40 -10.95 64.13
C ALA A 3 -58.50 -10.71 63.07
N TRP A 4 -58.32 -11.31 61.89
CA TRP A 4 -59.32 -12.04 61.06
C TRP A 4 -58.80 -12.18 59.62
N PHE A 5 -58.80 -13.32 58.91
CA PHE A 5 -59.13 -14.73 59.19
C PHE A 5 -59.07 -15.49 57.84
N SER A 6 -59.21 -16.82 57.93
CA SER A 6 -59.74 -17.73 56.89
C SER A 6 -58.78 -18.10 55.76
N SER A 7 -58.66 -19.35 55.34
CA SER A 7 -59.39 -20.60 55.62
C SER A 7 -58.51 -21.73 55.08
N GLY A 8 -58.37 -22.88 55.74
CA GLY A 8 -59.37 -23.96 55.72
C GLY A 8 -59.12 -24.85 54.48
N SER A 9 -58.39 -25.95 54.61
CA SER A 9 -58.87 -27.29 55.01
C SER A 9 -59.57 -28.06 53.89
N GLY A 10 -59.00 -29.21 53.52
CA GLY A 10 -59.64 -30.26 52.72
C GLY A 10 -58.66 -31.42 52.48
N THR A 11 -58.56 -32.38 53.42
CA THR A 11 -59.13 -33.75 53.34
C THR A 11 -58.43 -34.64 52.32
N SER A 12 -57.48 -35.49 52.74
CA SER A 12 -57.66 -36.88 53.27
C SER A 12 -57.98 -37.88 52.16
N SER A 13 -57.36 -39.06 52.01
CA SER A 13 -56.46 -39.84 52.87
C SER A 13 -56.14 -41.16 52.15
N SER A 14 -55.16 -41.91 52.71
CA SER A 14 -54.82 -43.33 52.52
C SER A 14 -53.54 -43.57 51.71
N ALA A 15 -52.53 -44.31 52.17
CA ALA A 15 -52.36 -45.06 53.41
C ALA A 15 -50.87 -45.32 53.69
N ALA A 16 -50.57 -45.37 54.99
CA ALA A 16 -49.55 -46.13 55.72
C ALA A 16 -48.39 -46.81 54.96
N ALA A 17 -47.15 -46.49 55.35
CA ALA A 17 -46.35 -47.33 56.27
C ALA A 17 -44.94 -46.75 56.56
N SER A 18 -44.58 -46.81 57.84
CA SER A 18 -43.25 -46.78 58.47
C SER A 18 -42.26 -45.62 58.20
N SER A 19 -42.15 -44.79 59.23
CA SER A 19 -41.02 -43.95 59.60
C SER A 19 -39.70 -44.73 59.69
N SER A 20 -38.72 -44.37 58.87
CA SER A 20 -37.31 -44.67 59.11
C SER A 20 -36.46 -43.45 58.78
N GLN A 21 -35.50 -43.20 59.64
CA GLN A 21 -34.52 -42.12 59.63
C GLN A 21 -33.91 -41.93 58.23
N PRO A 22 -33.72 -40.70 57.72
CA PRO A 22 -32.96 -40.51 56.49
C PRO A 22 -31.52 -41.00 56.71
N SER A 23 -31.08 -41.90 55.83
CA SER A 23 -29.75 -42.54 55.89
C SER A 23 -28.60 -41.54 55.73
N LEU A 24 -27.42 -41.89 56.26
CA LEU A 24 -26.12 -41.23 56.03
C LEU A 24 -25.79 -40.94 54.55
N LEU A 25 -26.42 -41.64 53.59
CA LEU A 25 -26.29 -41.40 52.14
C LEU A 25 -27.05 -40.15 51.66
N ALA A 26 -28.12 -39.74 52.35
CA ALA A 26 -28.87 -38.52 52.03
C ALA A 26 -28.15 -37.26 52.55
N GLU A 27 -27.47 -37.35 53.70
CA GLU A 27 -26.55 -36.31 54.20
C GLU A 27 -25.24 -36.23 53.37
N TRP A 28 -24.77 -37.36 52.81
CA TRP A 28 -23.61 -37.36 51.90
C TRP A 28 -23.90 -36.65 50.58
N ASN A 29 -25.09 -36.81 50.02
CA ASN A 29 -25.47 -36.16 48.76
C ASN A 29 -25.70 -34.65 48.90
N SER A 30 -26.12 -34.16 50.07
CA SER A 30 -26.20 -32.71 50.34
C SER A 30 -24.83 -32.09 50.61
N TYR A 31 -23.90 -32.83 51.24
CA TYR A 31 -22.50 -32.40 51.41
C TYR A 31 -21.72 -32.39 50.08
N ALA A 32 -21.98 -33.34 49.17
CA ALA A 32 -21.38 -33.37 47.83
C ALA A 32 -21.89 -32.27 46.89
N ALA A 33 -23.16 -31.86 47.03
CA ALA A 33 -23.71 -30.73 46.28
C ALA A 33 -23.18 -29.37 46.77
N ALA A 34 -22.91 -29.22 48.07
CA ALA A 34 -22.38 -27.98 48.64
C ALA A 34 -20.87 -27.78 48.41
N ARG A 35 -20.09 -28.86 48.25
CA ARG A 35 -18.64 -28.77 47.97
C ARG A 35 -18.28 -28.53 46.50
N SER A 36 -19.28 -28.46 45.61
CA SER A 36 -19.09 -28.10 44.20
C SER A 36 -19.06 -26.58 43.95
N ALA A 37 -19.16 -25.75 45.00
CA ALA A 37 -19.12 -24.29 44.89
C ALA A 37 -17.93 -23.62 45.62
N GLU A 38 -17.26 -24.27 46.58
CA GLU A 38 -16.16 -23.67 47.35
C GLU A 38 -15.13 -24.74 47.79
N ASP A 39 -14.18 -25.10 46.91
CA ASP A 39 -12.80 -25.56 47.20
C ASP A 39 -12.24 -26.34 46.00
N ALA A 40 -11.37 -25.72 45.20
CA ALA A 40 -10.32 -26.42 44.43
C ALA A 40 -9.29 -25.43 43.90
N GLY A 41 -8.43 -24.95 44.80
CA GLY A 41 -7.06 -24.62 44.45
C GLY A 41 -6.23 -25.91 44.35
N ASP A 42 -5.49 -26.00 43.25
CA ASP A 42 -4.29 -26.82 42.97
C ASP A 42 -4.39 -28.36 43.00
N GLY A 43 -4.30 -28.95 41.80
CA GLY A 43 -4.25 -30.40 41.56
C GLY A 43 -4.39 -30.73 40.07
N PHE A 44 -3.26 -30.76 39.35
CA PHE A 44 -3.18 -31.07 37.92
C PHE A 44 -3.64 -32.52 37.62
N GLY A 45 -4.94 -32.69 37.39
CA GLY A 45 -5.53 -33.89 36.78
C GLY A 45 -6.04 -33.57 35.38
N ILE A 46 -5.27 -33.90 34.35
CA ILE A 46 -5.72 -33.77 32.95
C ILE A 46 -6.69 -34.92 32.69
N ASP A 47 -7.98 -34.62 32.54
CA ASP A 47 -8.95 -35.55 31.98
C ASP A 47 -8.70 -35.67 30.46
N ILE A 48 -7.75 -36.54 30.12
CA ILE A 48 -7.27 -36.80 28.76
C ILE A 48 -8.42 -37.25 27.87
N GLU A 49 -9.42 -37.95 28.40
CA GLU A 49 -10.50 -38.50 27.59
C GLU A 49 -11.53 -37.42 27.18
N ALA A 50 -11.82 -36.49 28.08
CA ALA A 50 -12.65 -35.32 27.79
C ALA A 50 -11.93 -34.32 26.84
N ALA A 51 -10.63 -34.11 27.04
CA ALA A 51 -9.81 -33.27 26.16
C ALA A 51 -9.68 -33.85 24.75
N VAL A 52 -9.56 -35.17 24.62
CA VAL A 52 -9.48 -35.88 23.33
C VAL A 52 -10.82 -35.85 22.59
N ARG A 53 -11.96 -36.00 23.28
CA ARG A 53 -13.29 -35.87 22.65
C ARG A 53 -13.55 -34.44 22.18
N SER A 54 -13.23 -33.44 23.01
CA SER A 54 -13.35 -32.02 22.68
C SER A 54 -12.45 -31.60 21.50
N ALA A 55 -11.22 -32.11 21.44
CA ALA A 55 -10.32 -31.89 20.30
C ALA A 55 -10.82 -32.57 19.03
N ASN A 56 -11.36 -33.79 19.13
CA ASN A 56 -11.90 -34.53 17.99
C ASN A 56 -13.15 -33.85 17.40
N ASP A 57 -14.02 -33.29 18.25
CA ASP A 57 -15.23 -32.57 17.81
C ASP A 57 -14.90 -31.18 17.23
N ARG A 58 -13.90 -30.47 17.78
CA ARG A 58 -13.41 -29.19 17.23
C ARG A 58 -12.71 -29.37 15.88
N VAL A 59 -11.94 -30.45 15.71
CA VAL A 59 -11.30 -30.78 14.43
C VAL A 59 -12.34 -31.24 13.40
N ALA A 60 -13.29 -32.10 13.77
CA ALA A 60 -14.37 -32.51 12.86
C ALA A 60 -15.26 -31.34 12.43
N GLY A 61 -15.58 -30.41 13.34
CA GLY A 61 -16.37 -29.21 13.05
C GLY A 61 -15.64 -28.23 12.12
N THR A 62 -14.34 -28.02 12.34
CA THR A 62 -13.52 -27.12 11.50
C THR A 62 -13.33 -27.70 10.08
N PHE A 63 -13.16 -29.01 9.94
CA PHE A 63 -13.09 -29.69 8.64
C PHE A 63 -14.45 -29.74 7.90
N GLY A 64 -15.57 -29.79 8.61
CA GLY A 64 -16.91 -29.68 8.03
C GLY A 64 -17.18 -28.34 7.36
N VAL A 65 -16.67 -27.25 7.93
CA VAL A 65 -16.80 -25.87 7.41
C VAL A 65 -15.91 -25.66 6.17
N VAL A 66 -14.72 -26.27 6.14
CA VAL A 66 -13.80 -26.23 4.98
C VAL A 66 -14.31 -27.09 3.82
N SER A 67 -14.94 -28.25 4.10
CA SER A 67 -15.55 -29.11 3.08
C SER A 67 -16.75 -28.47 2.37
N LYS A 68 -17.56 -27.67 3.10
CA LYS A 68 -18.64 -26.89 2.50
C LYS A 68 -18.14 -25.73 1.62
N SER A 69 -17.00 -25.14 1.98
CA SER A 69 -16.40 -24.02 1.23
C SER A 69 -15.75 -24.45 -0.10
N VAL A 70 -15.34 -25.71 -0.23
CA VAL A 70 -14.72 -26.26 -1.47
C VAL A 70 -15.76 -26.77 -2.49
N LYS A 71 -17.04 -26.86 -2.13
CA LYS A 71 -18.12 -27.32 -3.04
C LYS A 71 -18.68 -26.25 -3.98
N GLY A 72 -18.22 -25.00 -3.90
CA GLY A 72 -18.76 -23.85 -4.64
C GLY A 72 -17.90 -23.29 -5.78
N LEU A 73 -16.83 -23.97 -6.21
CA LEU A 73 -15.93 -23.48 -7.27
C LEU A 73 -16.23 -24.15 -8.63
N PRO A 74 -16.36 -23.40 -9.75
CA PRO A 74 -16.55 -23.96 -11.08
C PRO A 74 -15.32 -24.76 -11.55
N GLY A 75 -15.58 -25.83 -12.31
CA GLY A 75 -14.64 -26.92 -12.56
C GLY A 75 -13.36 -26.58 -13.33
N SER A 76 -12.22 -26.88 -12.70
CA SER A 76 -11.01 -27.46 -13.33
C SER A 76 -9.99 -27.95 -12.29
N PHE A 77 -10.44 -28.63 -11.21
CA PHE A 77 -9.54 -29.19 -10.18
C PHE A 77 -9.89 -30.64 -9.80
N LYS A 78 -10.58 -31.36 -10.69
CA LYS A 78 -10.81 -32.80 -10.54
C LYS A 78 -9.67 -33.59 -11.16
N SER A 79 -8.50 -33.52 -10.53
CA SER A 79 -7.49 -34.57 -10.65
C SER A 79 -6.47 -34.43 -9.53
N THR A 80 -6.44 -35.42 -8.63
CA THR A 80 -5.37 -35.66 -7.63
C THR A 80 -5.49 -35.02 -6.24
N THR A 81 -6.63 -35.15 -5.54
CA THR A 81 -6.64 -35.22 -4.06
C THR A 81 -7.80 -36.09 -3.58
N SER A 82 -7.63 -37.41 -3.61
CA SER A 82 -8.59 -38.38 -3.05
C SER A 82 -7.96 -39.19 -1.93
N SER A 83 -7.69 -38.55 -0.79
CA SER A 83 -7.63 -39.21 0.52
C SER A 83 -7.62 -38.15 1.62
N VAL A 84 -8.79 -37.82 2.15
CA VAL A 84 -8.87 -37.09 3.42
C VAL A 84 -8.29 -38.01 4.50
N PRO A 85 -7.23 -37.61 5.24
CA PRO A 85 -6.64 -38.46 6.29
C PRO A 85 -7.67 -38.74 7.39
N SER A 86 -7.76 -39.99 7.86
CA SER A 86 -8.63 -40.35 8.98
C SER A 86 -8.08 -39.77 10.30
N GLY A 87 -8.93 -39.50 11.30
CA GLY A 87 -8.48 -38.96 12.60
C GLY A 87 -7.38 -39.82 13.28
N ARG A 88 -7.42 -41.15 13.10
CA ARG A 88 -6.36 -42.06 13.57
C ARG A 88 -5.03 -41.87 12.84
N SER A 89 -5.05 -41.59 11.54
CA SER A 89 -3.83 -41.35 10.75
C SER A 89 -3.10 -40.07 11.15
N VAL A 90 -3.84 -39.02 11.52
CA VAL A 90 -3.29 -37.76 12.03
C VAL A 90 -2.65 -37.96 13.41
N MET A 91 -3.26 -38.76 14.28
CA MET A 91 -2.71 -39.10 15.59
C MET A 91 -1.39 -39.88 15.48
N TYR A 92 -1.34 -40.92 14.63
CA TYR A 92 -0.09 -41.66 14.39
C TYR A 92 0.97 -40.78 13.73
N PHE A 93 0.61 -39.91 12.79
CA PHE A 93 1.53 -38.92 12.23
C PHE A 93 2.16 -38.05 13.33
N GLY A 94 1.35 -37.48 14.21
CA GLY A 94 1.83 -36.65 15.33
C GLY A 94 2.76 -37.42 16.27
N LEU A 95 2.40 -38.64 16.66
CA LEU A 95 3.19 -39.47 17.58
C LEU A 95 4.55 -39.87 16.98
N PHE A 96 4.58 -40.32 15.72
CA PHE A 96 5.83 -40.69 15.05
C PHE A 96 6.72 -39.48 14.78
N LEU A 97 6.13 -38.34 14.40
CA LEU A 97 6.87 -37.10 14.18
C LEU A 97 7.50 -36.59 15.49
N ALA A 98 6.72 -36.54 16.58
CA ALA A 98 7.22 -36.13 17.89
C ALA A 98 8.34 -37.05 18.40
N SER A 99 8.17 -38.37 18.28
CA SER A 99 9.19 -39.35 18.65
C SER A 99 10.48 -39.19 17.83
N GLY A 100 10.35 -38.95 16.52
CA GLY A 100 11.49 -38.73 15.65
C GLY A 100 12.27 -37.45 15.97
N VAL A 101 11.56 -36.33 16.19
CA VAL A 101 12.16 -35.05 16.60
C VAL A 101 12.85 -35.19 17.96
N PHE A 102 12.22 -35.90 18.91
CA PHE A 102 12.80 -36.16 20.23
C PHE A 102 14.09 -36.98 20.17
N LEU A 103 14.15 -38.03 19.33
CA LEU A 103 15.36 -38.82 19.13
C LEU A 103 16.49 -38.02 18.47
N VAL A 104 16.17 -37.17 17.48
CA VAL A 104 17.15 -36.27 16.89
C VAL A 104 17.67 -35.28 17.94
N PHE A 105 16.79 -34.72 18.77
CA PHE A 105 17.17 -33.82 19.86
C PHE A 105 18.14 -34.50 20.85
N ILE A 106 17.84 -35.74 21.28
CA ILE A 106 18.74 -36.52 22.14
C ILE A 106 20.09 -36.78 21.44
N ALA A 107 20.07 -37.12 20.15
CA ALA A 107 21.30 -37.36 19.41
C ALA A 107 22.23 -36.14 19.42
N PHE A 108 21.68 -34.93 19.19
CA PHE A 108 22.48 -33.70 19.18
C PHE A 108 22.87 -33.20 20.57
N THR A 109 22.02 -33.38 21.58
CA THR A 109 22.28 -32.83 22.93
C THR A 109 23.14 -33.73 23.79
N ILE A 110 22.93 -35.05 23.73
CA ILE A 110 23.61 -36.02 24.60
C ILE A 110 24.74 -36.73 23.86
N PHE A 111 24.51 -37.19 22.64
CA PHE A 111 25.47 -38.08 21.96
C PHE A 111 26.48 -37.37 21.06
N LEU A 112 26.17 -36.18 20.52
CA LEU A 112 27.11 -35.40 19.71
C LEU A 112 28.37 -35.00 20.52
N PRO A 113 28.29 -34.52 21.77
CA PRO A 113 29.49 -34.21 22.57
C PRO A 113 30.34 -35.45 22.90
N VAL A 114 29.71 -36.62 23.01
CA VAL A 114 30.35 -37.91 23.37
C VAL A 114 30.76 -38.72 22.14
N MET A 115 30.50 -38.20 20.94
CA MET A 115 30.67 -38.93 19.68
C MET A 115 32.14 -39.31 19.38
N VAL A 116 33.10 -38.53 19.88
CA VAL A 116 34.54 -38.84 19.76
C VAL A 116 34.89 -40.13 20.52
N ILE A 117 34.17 -40.45 21.59
CA ILE A 117 34.39 -41.63 22.43
C ILE A 117 33.53 -42.81 21.94
N MET A 118 32.26 -42.56 21.57
CA MET A 118 31.32 -43.61 21.16
C MET A 118 30.44 -43.19 19.96
N PRO A 119 30.97 -43.22 18.72
CA PRO A 119 30.25 -42.75 17.53
C PRO A 119 28.98 -43.56 17.21
N GLN A 120 28.95 -44.81 17.64
CA GLN A 120 27.84 -45.75 17.46
C GLN A 120 26.53 -45.23 18.08
N LYS A 121 26.60 -44.65 19.28
CA LYS A 121 25.42 -44.19 20.03
C LYS A 121 24.74 -43.01 19.33
N PHE A 122 25.54 -42.07 18.82
CA PHE A 122 25.06 -40.96 18.02
C PHE A 122 24.40 -41.46 16.73
N ALA A 123 25.11 -42.30 15.96
CA ALA A 123 24.63 -42.78 14.66
C ALA A 123 23.31 -43.58 14.75
N ILE A 124 23.16 -44.43 15.75
CA ILE A 124 21.93 -45.21 15.97
C ILE A 124 20.77 -44.30 16.37
N CYS A 125 20.99 -43.40 17.34
CA CYS A 125 19.94 -42.51 17.83
C CYS A 125 19.49 -41.52 16.74
N PHE A 126 20.44 -40.93 16.02
CA PHE A 126 20.18 -39.99 14.93
C PHE A 126 19.45 -40.66 13.76
N THR A 127 19.92 -41.83 13.33
CA THR A 127 19.30 -42.57 12.22
C THR A 127 17.91 -43.11 12.58
N ALA A 128 17.71 -43.54 13.82
CA ALA A 128 16.38 -43.89 14.32
C ALA A 128 15.45 -42.67 14.26
N GLY A 129 15.88 -41.50 14.74
CA GLY A 129 15.10 -40.27 14.65
C GLY A 129 14.67 -39.93 13.23
N CYS A 130 15.60 -39.99 12.26
CA CYS A 130 15.29 -39.76 10.85
C CYS A 130 14.29 -40.80 10.29
N ALA A 131 14.42 -42.07 10.69
CA ALA A 131 13.48 -43.13 10.28
C ALA A 131 12.06 -42.88 10.80
N PHE A 132 11.92 -42.45 12.07
CA PHE A 132 10.63 -42.09 12.67
C PHE A 132 9.96 -40.89 11.97
N ILE A 133 10.76 -39.88 11.58
CA ILE A 133 10.25 -38.73 10.83
C ILE A 133 9.69 -39.17 9.47
N ILE A 134 10.38 -40.02 8.72
CA ILE A 134 9.83 -40.54 7.46
C ILE A 134 8.64 -41.47 7.70
N GLY A 135 8.70 -42.31 8.73
CA GLY A 135 7.60 -43.17 9.17
C GLY A 135 6.31 -42.40 9.45
N SER A 136 6.40 -41.16 9.94
CA SER A 136 5.23 -40.30 10.14
C SER A 136 4.45 -40.06 8.83
N PHE A 137 5.12 -39.90 7.69
CA PHE A 137 4.47 -39.71 6.39
C PHE A 137 3.83 -40.99 5.85
N PHE A 138 4.32 -42.17 6.25
CA PHE A 138 3.62 -43.44 5.99
C PHE A 138 2.28 -43.49 6.71
N ALA A 139 2.22 -42.97 7.94
CA ALA A 139 0.96 -42.85 8.69
C ALA A 139 0.01 -41.83 8.04
N LEU A 140 0.53 -40.70 7.55
CA LEU A 140 -0.28 -39.62 6.97
C LEU A 140 -0.87 -39.94 5.58
N LYS A 141 -0.07 -40.53 4.67
CA LYS A 141 -0.47 -40.79 3.27
C LYS A 141 -0.92 -42.23 3.01
N GLY A 142 -0.63 -43.13 3.94
CA GLY A 142 -0.79 -44.56 3.76
C GLY A 142 0.43 -45.21 3.08
N PRO A 143 0.76 -46.48 3.40
CA PRO A 143 2.01 -47.10 2.95
C PRO A 143 2.20 -47.20 1.43
N LYS A 144 1.14 -47.54 0.70
CA LYS A 144 1.19 -47.68 -0.77
C LYS A 144 1.50 -46.34 -1.44
N ASN A 145 0.79 -45.28 -1.06
CA ASN A 145 0.97 -43.95 -1.65
C ASN A 145 2.32 -43.35 -1.31
N GLN A 146 2.79 -43.55 -0.07
CA GLN A 146 4.10 -43.08 0.35
C GLN A 146 5.23 -43.79 -0.40
N LEU A 147 5.11 -45.10 -0.65
CA LEU A 147 6.09 -45.86 -1.42
C LEU A 147 6.11 -45.45 -2.90
N TYR A 148 4.95 -45.26 -3.53
CA TYR A 148 4.85 -44.73 -4.89
C TYR A 148 5.49 -43.35 -5.01
N HIS A 149 5.31 -42.51 -4.00
CA HIS A 149 5.89 -41.18 -3.96
C HIS A 149 7.42 -41.24 -3.84
N MET A 150 7.94 -42.11 -2.98
CA MET A 150 9.39 -42.32 -2.80
C MET A 150 10.09 -42.89 -4.05
N ILE A 151 9.38 -43.65 -4.88
CA ILE A 151 9.92 -44.30 -6.10
C ILE A 151 9.66 -43.47 -7.38
N SER A 152 8.96 -42.34 -7.28
CA SER A 152 8.71 -41.47 -8.44
C SER A 152 10.02 -40.98 -9.10
N LYS A 153 10.03 -40.87 -10.43
CA LYS A 153 11.24 -40.54 -11.22
C LYS A 153 11.95 -39.26 -10.76
N GLU A 154 11.19 -38.28 -10.28
CA GLU A 154 11.72 -37.01 -9.79
C GLU A 154 12.35 -37.12 -8.38
N ARG A 155 11.95 -38.12 -7.59
CA ARG A 155 12.34 -38.26 -6.17
C ARG A 155 13.32 -39.40 -5.91
N LEU A 156 13.42 -40.34 -6.84
CA LEU A 156 14.23 -41.54 -6.72
C LEU A 156 15.69 -41.26 -6.34
N PRO A 157 16.41 -40.28 -6.94
CA PRO A 157 17.80 -40.00 -6.55
C PRO A 157 17.92 -39.57 -5.08
N PHE A 158 16.92 -38.86 -4.55
CA PHE A 158 16.92 -38.37 -3.17
C PHE A 158 16.54 -39.46 -2.18
N THR A 159 15.57 -40.31 -2.53
CA THR A 159 15.23 -41.50 -1.73
C THR A 159 16.43 -42.43 -1.62
N VAL A 160 17.12 -42.69 -2.73
CA VAL A 160 18.33 -43.53 -2.76
C VAL A 160 19.46 -42.87 -1.96
N GLY A 161 19.68 -41.55 -2.13
CA GLY A 161 20.68 -40.81 -1.37
C GLY A 161 20.41 -40.82 0.14
N PHE A 162 19.15 -40.62 0.55
CA PHE A 162 18.75 -40.64 1.95
C PHE A 162 18.91 -42.04 2.57
N VAL A 163 18.36 -43.09 1.95
CA VAL A 163 18.49 -44.47 2.46
C VAL A 163 19.95 -44.92 2.46
N GLY A 164 20.70 -44.57 1.41
CA GLY A 164 22.14 -44.83 1.33
C GLY A 164 22.92 -44.12 2.43
N SER A 165 22.58 -42.86 2.74
CA SER A 165 23.21 -42.12 3.83
C SER A 165 22.91 -42.71 5.22
N MET A 166 21.70 -43.23 5.45
CA MET A 166 21.37 -43.94 6.70
C MET A 166 22.21 -45.21 6.85
N ALA A 167 22.30 -46.02 5.80
CA ALA A 167 23.10 -47.23 5.80
C ALA A 167 24.59 -46.94 5.99
N ALA A 168 25.11 -45.90 5.32
CA ALA A 168 26.50 -45.47 5.45
C ALA A 168 26.81 -44.93 6.86
N THR A 169 25.92 -44.11 7.44
CA THR A 169 26.08 -43.59 8.81
C THR A 169 26.17 -44.72 9.84
N ILE A 170 25.33 -45.75 9.70
CA ILE A 170 25.37 -46.93 10.58
C ILE A 170 26.63 -47.78 10.30
N TYR A 171 26.94 -48.07 9.05
CA TYR A 171 28.10 -48.90 8.70
C TYR A 171 29.42 -48.29 9.17
N VAL A 172 29.62 -47.01 8.90
CA VAL A 172 30.85 -46.30 9.26
C VAL A 172 31.02 -46.20 10.78
N SER A 173 29.92 -46.03 11.52
CA SER A 173 29.97 -45.91 12.98
C SER A 173 30.13 -47.27 13.68
N MET A 174 29.47 -48.32 13.19
CA MET A 174 29.48 -49.66 13.80
C MET A 174 30.64 -50.53 13.35
N VAL A 175 31.06 -50.44 12.07
CA VAL A 175 32.09 -51.33 11.49
C VAL A 175 33.44 -50.61 11.42
N LEU A 176 33.48 -49.40 10.86
CA LEU A 176 34.73 -48.66 10.68
C LEU A 176 35.13 -47.82 11.90
N HIS A 177 34.24 -47.66 12.87
CA HIS A 177 34.41 -46.84 14.07
C HIS A 177 34.98 -45.43 13.79
N SER A 178 34.75 -44.89 12.60
CA SER A 178 35.37 -43.64 12.15
C SER A 178 34.48 -42.45 12.48
N TYR A 179 34.90 -41.68 13.48
CA TYR A 179 34.23 -40.44 13.92
C TYR A 179 34.02 -39.45 12.75
N ILE A 180 35.07 -39.12 12.01
CA ILE A 180 35.05 -38.10 10.96
C ILE A 180 34.05 -38.49 9.87
N LEU A 181 34.07 -39.78 9.50
CA LEU A 181 33.24 -40.28 8.43
C LEU A 181 31.77 -40.45 8.90
N SER A 182 31.52 -40.77 10.18
CA SER A 182 30.18 -40.74 10.77
C SER A 182 29.58 -39.34 10.79
N VAL A 183 30.36 -38.30 11.10
CA VAL A 183 29.92 -36.90 11.02
C VAL A 183 29.56 -36.55 9.58
N PHE A 184 30.44 -36.87 8.63
CA PHE A 184 30.24 -36.57 7.22
C PHE A 184 28.93 -37.17 6.68
N PHE A 185 28.70 -38.46 6.90
CA PHE A 185 27.46 -39.11 6.45
C PHE A 185 26.22 -38.62 7.21
N SER A 186 26.35 -38.23 8.48
CA SER A 186 25.25 -37.62 9.23
C SER A 186 24.86 -36.25 8.69
N VAL A 187 25.83 -35.42 8.27
CA VAL A 187 25.56 -34.15 7.59
C VAL A 187 24.85 -34.38 6.25
N LEU A 188 25.33 -35.34 5.45
CA LEU A 188 24.66 -35.72 4.20
C LEU A 188 23.22 -36.20 4.45
N GLN A 189 22.99 -36.93 5.53
CA GLN A 189 21.67 -37.41 5.94
C GLN A 189 20.73 -36.26 6.37
N VAL A 190 21.23 -35.24 7.08
CA VAL A 190 20.45 -34.02 7.39
C VAL A 190 20.06 -33.30 6.10
N LEU A 191 21.01 -33.10 5.18
CA LEU A 191 20.76 -32.44 3.90
C LEU A 191 19.72 -33.20 3.07
N ALA A 192 19.84 -34.53 3.01
CA ALA A 192 18.89 -35.38 2.32
C ALA A 192 17.49 -35.33 2.98
N LEU A 193 17.40 -35.33 4.30
CA LEU A 193 16.12 -35.23 5.03
C LEU A 193 15.46 -33.85 4.86
N ALA A 194 16.23 -32.77 4.95
CA ALA A 194 15.74 -31.41 4.75
C ALA A 194 15.21 -31.24 3.33
N TYR A 195 15.94 -31.74 2.33
CA TYR A 195 15.51 -31.69 0.94
C TYR A 195 14.31 -32.59 0.67
N TYR A 196 14.26 -33.77 1.30
CA TYR A 196 13.09 -34.64 1.28
C TYR A 196 11.86 -33.91 1.83
N ALA A 197 11.95 -33.26 3.00
CA ALA A 197 10.85 -32.48 3.57
C ALA A 197 10.41 -31.31 2.66
N ILE A 198 11.37 -30.60 2.04
CA ILE A 198 11.10 -29.53 1.05
C ILE A 198 10.34 -30.08 -0.16
N SER A 199 10.72 -31.26 -0.66
CA SER A 199 10.06 -31.89 -1.81
C SER A 199 8.59 -32.27 -1.55
N TYR A 200 8.15 -32.32 -0.28
CA TYR A 200 6.77 -32.69 0.08
C TYR A 200 5.77 -31.53 0.01
N PHE A 201 6.23 -30.29 -0.18
CA PHE A 201 5.36 -29.14 -0.42
C PHE A 201 4.94 -29.08 -1.91
N PRO A 202 3.64 -28.98 -2.22
CA PRO A 202 3.18 -28.82 -3.60
C PRO A 202 3.68 -27.47 -4.14
N GLY A 203 4.52 -27.47 -5.18
CA GLY A 203 4.95 -26.23 -5.85
C GLY A 203 6.44 -26.06 -6.19
N GLY A 204 7.28 -27.10 -6.20
CA GLY A 204 8.64 -27.01 -6.79
C GLY A 204 9.44 -25.77 -6.37
N SER A 205 10.15 -25.13 -7.29
CA SER A 205 10.99 -23.95 -7.04
C SER A 205 10.27 -22.76 -6.37
N ALA A 206 8.93 -22.70 -6.39
CA ALA A 206 8.16 -21.69 -5.65
C ALA A 206 8.13 -21.97 -4.13
N GLY A 207 8.08 -23.25 -3.73
CA GLY A 207 8.24 -23.66 -2.33
C GLY A 207 9.66 -23.42 -1.81
N MET A 208 10.68 -23.62 -2.67
CA MET A 208 12.06 -23.24 -2.34
C MET A 208 12.26 -21.74 -2.22
N LYS A 209 11.53 -20.91 -2.98
CA LYS A 209 11.53 -19.45 -2.79
C LYS A 209 10.85 -19.03 -1.48
N PHE A 210 9.82 -19.74 -1.04
CA PHE A 210 9.17 -19.51 0.25
C PHE A 210 10.02 -19.97 1.44
N LEU A 211 10.69 -21.12 1.33
CA LEU A 211 11.60 -21.61 2.37
C LEU A 211 12.94 -20.88 2.35
N SER A 212 13.49 -20.49 1.19
CA SER A 212 14.66 -19.62 1.14
C SER A 212 14.30 -18.22 1.62
N SER A 213 13.12 -17.66 1.33
CA SER A 213 12.72 -16.39 1.93
C SER A 213 12.47 -16.52 3.44
N ALA A 214 11.94 -17.64 3.94
CA ALA A 214 11.77 -17.88 5.37
C ALA A 214 13.09 -18.17 6.12
N PHE A 215 14.05 -18.85 5.47
CA PHE A 215 15.35 -19.21 6.05
C PHE A 215 16.36 -18.06 5.90
N VAL A 216 16.36 -17.34 4.78
CA VAL A 216 17.05 -16.05 4.62
C VAL A 216 16.44 -15.02 5.56
N SER A 217 15.13 -15.01 5.78
CA SER A 217 14.52 -14.16 6.81
C SER A 217 14.90 -14.62 8.24
N SER A 218 15.15 -15.90 8.49
CA SER A 218 15.60 -16.39 9.81
C SER A 218 17.10 -16.14 10.07
N ILE A 219 17.94 -16.22 9.04
CA ILE A 219 19.38 -15.87 9.13
C ILE A 219 19.59 -14.36 9.14
N LEU A 220 18.80 -13.58 8.38
CA LEU A 220 18.77 -12.11 8.50
C LEU A 220 18.17 -11.66 9.85
N ASN A 221 17.36 -12.50 10.51
CA ASN A 221 16.89 -12.24 11.88
C ASN A 221 17.93 -12.55 12.98
N LEU A 222 19.05 -13.21 12.66
CA LEU A 222 20.24 -13.24 13.54
C LEU A 222 21.06 -11.94 13.43
N GLY A 223 20.83 -11.15 12.39
CA GLY A 223 21.33 -9.77 12.22
C GLY A 223 20.23 -8.74 12.47
N GLY A 224 19.61 -8.77 13.66
CA GLY A 224 18.91 -7.61 14.23
C GLY A 224 17.85 -6.93 13.34
N THR A 225 16.77 -7.63 12.99
CA THR A 225 15.48 -6.96 12.71
C THR A 225 14.47 -7.42 13.74
N VAL A 226 14.13 -6.54 14.67
CA VAL A 226 13.10 -6.76 15.68
C VAL A 226 11.73 -6.84 14.96
N ARG A 227 11.25 -8.04 14.65
CA ARG A 227 9.81 -8.24 14.42
C ARG A 227 9.12 -8.17 15.77
N LEU A 228 8.56 -7.00 16.09
CA LEU A 228 7.72 -6.85 17.26
C LEU A 228 6.42 -7.66 17.05
N PRO A 229 6.01 -8.49 18.03
CA PRO A 229 4.76 -9.22 17.95
C PRO A 229 3.59 -8.22 17.96
N TYR A 230 2.72 -8.30 16.95
CA TYR A 230 1.42 -7.64 16.99
C TYR A 230 0.52 -8.43 17.95
N PRO A 231 -0.06 -7.81 18.99
CA PRO A 231 -1.05 -8.48 19.81
C PRO A 231 -2.37 -8.57 19.03
N GLU A 232 -2.69 -9.74 18.50
CA GLU A 232 -4.07 -10.05 18.12
C GLU A 232 -4.86 -10.39 19.40
N THR A 233 -5.62 -9.43 19.92
CA THR A 233 -6.71 -9.72 20.86
C THR A 233 -7.99 -9.92 20.06
N GLY A 234 -8.70 -11.02 20.31
CA GLY A 234 -9.88 -11.51 19.57
C GLY A 234 -11.15 -10.64 19.62
N ASP A 235 -10.99 -9.34 19.82
CA ASP A 235 -12.05 -8.41 20.22
C ASP A 235 -12.34 -7.37 19.11
N GLY A 236 -11.58 -7.36 18.01
CA GLY A 236 -11.77 -6.44 16.89
C GLY A 236 -11.42 -4.97 17.16
N VAL A 237 -10.96 -4.62 18.36
CA VAL A 237 -10.52 -3.27 18.75
C VAL A 237 -8.99 -3.18 18.66
N TYR A 238 -8.46 -2.46 17.67
CA TYR A 238 -7.03 -2.18 17.57
C TYR A 238 -6.58 -1.26 18.72
N LYS A 239 -5.89 -1.82 19.72
CA LYS A 239 -5.16 -1.05 20.73
C LYS A 239 -3.75 -0.77 20.19
N GLY A 240 -3.57 0.40 19.59
CA GLY A 240 -2.26 0.85 19.11
C GLY A 240 -1.23 0.92 20.26
N PRO A 241 0.07 0.86 19.94
CA PRO A 241 1.14 0.94 20.94
C PRO A 241 1.10 2.28 21.71
N CYS A 242 1.52 2.27 22.97
CA CYS A 242 1.71 3.52 23.73
C CYS A 242 2.79 4.39 23.07
N GLY A 243 2.75 5.72 23.27
CA GLY A 243 3.62 6.66 22.55
C GLY A 243 5.13 6.37 22.62
N HIS A 244 5.62 5.81 23.74
CA HIS A 244 7.02 5.40 23.87
C HIS A 244 7.35 4.13 23.05
N CYS A 245 6.43 3.17 23.00
CA CYS A 245 6.56 1.95 22.19
C CYS A 245 6.46 2.28 20.69
N LEU A 246 5.57 3.19 20.30
CA LEU A 246 5.42 3.64 18.90
C LEU A 246 6.71 4.28 18.36
N GLN A 247 7.34 5.16 19.14
CA GLN A 247 8.61 5.77 18.72
C GLN A 247 9.72 4.72 18.58
N THR A 248 9.68 3.67 19.38
CA THR A 248 10.63 2.55 19.30
C THR A 248 10.41 1.72 18.04
N ILE A 249 9.15 1.44 17.66
CA ILE A 249 8.79 0.78 16.40
C ILE A 249 9.29 1.58 15.20
N ILE A 250 9.01 2.89 15.18
CA ILE A 250 9.42 3.77 14.08
C ILE A 250 10.95 3.83 14.00
N ARG A 251 11.65 3.93 15.14
CA ARG A 251 13.12 3.90 15.17
C ARG A 251 13.68 2.57 14.64
N ALA A 252 13.06 1.45 14.97
CA ALA A 252 13.48 0.14 14.46
C ALA A 252 13.29 -0.02 12.94
N ARG A 253 12.39 0.75 12.33
CA ARG A 253 12.11 0.77 10.88
C ARG A 253 12.65 2.01 10.17
N ALA A 254 13.30 2.92 10.89
CA ALA A 254 13.66 4.25 10.38
C ALA A 254 14.56 4.14 9.14
N ASP A 255 15.56 3.27 9.18
CA ASP A 255 16.51 3.10 8.08
C ASP A 255 15.83 2.63 6.78
N GLU A 256 14.89 1.69 6.88
CA GLU A 256 14.12 1.22 5.71
C GLU A 256 13.27 2.35 5.13
N LEU A 257 12.53 3.06 5.99
CA LEU A 257 11.64 4.13 5.59
C LEU A 257 12.43 5.29 4.95
N ILE A 258 13.55 5.71 5.57
CA ILE A 258 14.44 6.76 5.05
C ILE A 258 15.05 6.33 3.72
N LYS A 259 15.53 5.08 3.60
CA LYS A 259 16.09 4.55 2.35
C LYS A 259 15.05 4.55 1.23
N THR A 260 13.83 4.15 1.54
CA THR A 260 12.71 4.15 0.59
C THR A 260 12.38 5.58 0.15
N ALA A 261 12.27 6.52 1.09
CA ALA A 261 11.98 7.93 0.78
C ALA A 261 13.08 8.56 -0.10
N LYS A 262 14.36 8.26 0.17
CA LYS A 262 15.50 8.67 -0.66
C LYS A 262 15.48 8.03 -2.06
N CYS A 263 15.10 6.76 -2.16
CA CYS A 263 14.95 6.08 -3.45
C CYS A 263 13.87 6.74 -4.32
N ILE A 264 12.72 7.05 -3.72
CA ILE A 264 11.62 7.72 -4.43
C ILE A 264 11.98 9.15 -4.84
N SER A 265 12.77 9.86 -4.02
CA SER A 265 13.23 11.24 -4.28
C SER A 265 14.56 11.32 -5.05
N ALA A 266 14.95 10.25 -5.75
CA ALA A 266 16.17 10.21 -6.55
C ALA A 266 16.17 11.32 -7.64
N PRO A 267 17.29 12.05 -7.83
CA PRO A 267 17.40 13.07 -8.85
C PRO A 267 17.08 12.54 -10.26
N GLY A 268 16.31 13.31 -11.03
CA GLY A 268 15.94 12.95 -12.39
C GLY A 268 14.88 11.84 -12.50
N LYS A 269 14.33 11.36 -11.38
CA LYS A 269 13.18 10.45 -11.38
C LYS A 269 11.99 11.08 -10.67
N GLY A 270 10.80 10.61 -11.00
CA GLY A 270 9.56 11.02 -10.31
C GLY A 270 8.55 9.90 -10.20
N ILE A 271 7.34 10.26 -9.78
CA ILE A 271 6.27 9.32 -9.47
C ILE A 271 5.17 9.40 -10.53
N LEU A 272 4.76 8.24 -11.04
CA LEU A 272 3.51 8.11 -11.80
C LEU A 272 2.35 7.92 -10.83
N ALA A 273 1.40 8.85 -10.81
CA ALA A 273 0.18 8.72 -10.04
C ALA A 273 -0.89 8.00 -10.88
N SER A 274 -0.97 6.67 -10.73
CA SER A 274 -1.91 5.77 -11.42
C SER A 274 -2.98 5.22 -10.46
N ASP A 275 -3.31 6.01 -9.43
CA ASP A 275 -4.19 5.69 -8.31
C ASP A 275 -5.63 6.20 -8.48
N GLU A 276 -6.05 6.41 -9.73
CA GLU A 276 -7.43 6.78 -10.00
C GLU A 276 -8.38 5.66 -9.55
N SER A 277 -9.30 5.98 -8.65
CA SER A 277 -10.37 5.07 -8.26
C SER A 277 -11.27 4.71 -9.44
N THR A 278 -12.04 3.63 -9.31
CA THR A 278 -12.97 3.16 -10.35
C THR A 278 -13.87 4.27 -10.92
N GLY A 279 -14.39 5.17 -10.07
CA GLY A 279 -15.19 6.31 -10.54
C GLY A 279 -14.37 7.40 -11.24
N THR A 280 -13.13 7.63 -10.78
CA THR A 280 -12.25 8.66 -11.34
C THR A 280 -11.69 8.25 -12.70
N ILE A 281 -11.24 6.99 -12.82
CA ILE A 281 -10.75 6.42 -14.09
C ILE A 281 -11.88 6.26 -15.09
N GLY A 282 -13.11 5.97 -14.65
CA GLY A 282 -14.29 5.94 -15.52
C GLY A 282 -14.47 7.23 -16.30
N LYS A 283 -14.34 8.40 -15.65
CA LYS A 283 -14.41 9.70 -16.34
C LYS A 283 -13.32 9.86 -17.41
N ARG A 284 -12.12 9.32 -17.17
CA ARG A 284 -11.03 9.34 -18.15
C ARG A 284 -11.32 8.42 -19.32
N LEU A 285 -11.74 7.18 -19.08
CA LEU A 285 -12.09 6.22 -20.12
C LEU A 285 -13.27 6.72 -20.98
N SER A 286 -14.29 7.31 -20.37
CA SER A 286 -15.40 7.93 -21.11
C SER A 286 -14.96 9.07 -22.04
N SER A 287 -13.89 9.81 -21.71
CA SER A 287 -13.37 10.88 -22.58
C SER A 287 -12.80 10.38 -23.91
N ILE A 288 -12.50 9.09 -24.00
CA ILE A 288 -12.07 8.41 -25.24
C ILE A 288 -13.12 7.40 -25.73
N ASN A 289 -14.36 7.52 -25.26
CA ASN A 289 -15.48 6.62 -25.57
C ASN A 289 -15.20 5.14 -25.23
N LEU A 290 -14.44 4.87 -24.17
CA LEU A 290 -14.15 3.53 -23.68
C LEU A 290 -14.95 3.20 -22.41
N GLU A 291 -15.49 1.99 -22.34
CA GLU A 291 -16.28 1.54 -21.19
C GLU A 291 -15.41 1.32 -19.94
N ASN A 292 -15.96 1.64 -18.77
CA ASN A 292 -15.30 1.47 -17.48
C ASN A 292 -15.48 0.05 -16.90
N VAL A 293 -14.89 -0.94 -17.56
CA VAL A 293 -14.79 -2.33 -17.09
C VAL A 293 -13.38 -2.64 -16.59
N GLU A 294 -13.25 -3.66 -15.75
CA GLU A 294 -11.97 -4.03 -15.12
C GLU A 294 -10.88 -4.33 -16.16
N SER A 295 -11.22 -5.06 -17.23
CA SER A 295 -10.28 -5.38 -18.31
C SER A 295 -9.70 -4.13 -18.98
N ASN A 296 -10.50 -3.09 -19.19
CA ASN A 296 -10.02 -1.83 -19.77
C ASN A 296 -9.15 -1.04 -18.79
N ARG A 297 -9.48 -1.08 -17.49
CA ARG A 297 -8.63 -0.50 -16.45
C ARG A 297 -7.29 -1.21 -16.41
N GLN A 298 -7.29 -2.54 -16.32
CA GLN A 298 -6.09 -3.38 -16.36
C GLN A 298 -5.25 -3.10 -17.62
N ALA A 299 -5.87 -3.06 -18.80
CA ALA A 299 -5.18 -2.80 -20.07
C ALA A 299 -4.49 -1.43 -20.09
N LEU A 300 -5.12 -0.39 -19.53
CA LEU A 300 -4.48 0.91 -19.38
C LEU A 300 -3.26 0.85 -18.45
N ARG A 301 -3.38 0.16 -17.31
CA ARG A 301 -2.27 0.01 -16.35
C ARG A 301 -1.11 -0.79 -16.96
N GLU A 302 -1.43 -1.88 -17.64
CA GLU A 302 -0.45 -2.70 -18.35
C GLU A 302 0.25 -1.90 -19.45
N LEU A 303 -0.48 -1.12 -20.25
CA LEU A 303 0.10 -0.23 -21.25
C LEU A 303 1.15 0.71 -20.64
N LEU A 304 0.84 1.33 -19.50
CA LEU A 304 1.74 2.25 -18.81
C LEU A 304 2.97 1.52 -18.24
N PHE A 305 2.77 0.39 -17.55
CA PHE A 305 3.85 -0.29 -16.81
C PHE A 305 4.74 -1.16 -17.70
N THR A 306 4.29 -1.49 -18.92
CA THR A 306 5.09 -2.23 -19.91
C THR A 306 5.72 -1.34 -20.97
N ALA A 307 5.60 -0.02 -20.85
CA ALA A 307 6.22 0.93 -21.77
C ALA A 307 7.76 0.78 -21.75
N PRO A 308 8.40 0.44 -22.88
CA PRO A 308 9.84 0.20 -22.90
C PRO A 308 10.65 1.41 -22.42
N GLY A 309 11.58 1.20 -21.49
CA GLY A 309 12.47 2.25 -20.97
C GLY A 309 11.83 3.23 -19.98
N VAL A 310 10.56 3.05 -19.59
CA VAL A 310 9.89 4.03 -18.72
C VAL A 310 10.44 4.09 -17.29
N PHE A 311 10.95 2.96 -16.79
CA PHE A 311 11.47 2.84 -15.42
C PHE A 311 12.80 3.59 -15.18
N ASP A 312 13.46 4.03 -16.25
CA ASP A 312 14.61 4.94 -16.15
C ASP A 312 14.21 6.31 -15.58
N TYR A 313 12.94 6.70 -15.77
CA TYR A 313 12.42 8.02 -15.42
C TYR A 313 11.47 7.99 -14.21
N LEU A 314 11.03 6.81 -13.79
CA LEU A 314 10.12 6.63 -12.67
C LEU A 314 10.86 6.01 -11.48
N SER A 315 10.68 6.59 -10.29
CA SER A 315 11.15 6.05 -9.02
C SER A 315 10.03 5.36 -8.24
N GLY A 316 8.78 5.75 -8.48
CA GLY A 316 7.63 5.13 -7.86
C GLY A 316 6.37 5.21 -8.71
N VAL A 317 5.43 4.31 -8.42
CA VAL A 317 4.09 4.31 -9.02
C VAL A 317 3.05 4.22 -7.91
N ILE A 318 2.13 5.18 -7.86
CA ILE A 318 0.99 5.11 -6.94
C ILE A 318 -0.11 4.29 -7.60
N LEU A 319 -0.58 3.25 -6.92
CA LEU A 319 -1.60 2.34 -7.37
C LEU A 319 -2.91 2.57 -6.61
N PHE A 320 -4.01 2.26 -7.26
CA PHE A 320 -5.29 2.01 -6.60
C PHE A 320 -5.32 0.56 -6.09
N GLU A 321 -6.13 0.28 -5.08
CA GLU A 321 -6.18 -1.05 -4.44
C GLU A 321 -6.47 -2.18 -5.44
N GLU A 322 -7.40 -1.95 -6.39
CA GLU A 322 -7.66 -2.90 -7.48
C GLU A 322 -6.38 -3.24 -8.25
N THR A 323 -5.59 -2.23 -8.62
CA THR A 323 -4.37 -2.40 -9.42
C THR A 323 -3.22 -3.03 -8.63
N LEU A 324 -3.17 -2.84 -7.30
CA LEU A 324 -2.16 -3.47 -6.44
C LEU A 324 -2.20 -5.00 -6.53
N TYR A 325 -3.41 -5.58 -6.67
CA TYR A 325 -3.61 -7.03 -6.75
C TYR A 325 -3.85 -7.53 -8.19
N GLN A 326 -3.85 -6.64 -9.18
CA GLN A 326 -3.97 -7.01 -10.58
C GLN A 326 -2.65 -7.55 -11.16
N LYS A 327 -2.79 -8.23 -12.29
CA LYS A 327 -1.72 -8.85 -13.05
C LYS A 327 -1.72 -8.31 -14.48
N THR A 328 -0.62 -8.47 -15.19
CA THR A 328 -0.58 -8.33 -16.65
C THR A 328 -1.40 -9.43 -17.31
N SER A 329 -1.72 -9.26 -18.58
CA SER A 329 -2.30 -10.29 -19.45
C SER A 329 -1.46 -11.58 -19.47
N GLY A 330 -0.15 -11.46 -19.32
CA GLY A 330 0.80 -12.58 -19.16
C GLY A 330 0.86 -13.20 -17.77
N GLY A 331 0.02 -12.76 -16.82
CA GLY A 331 -0.10 -13.34 -15.47
C GLY A 331 0.92 -12.84 -14.43
N THR A 332 1.77 -11.87 -14.78
CA THR A 332 2.75 -11.28 -13.85
C THR A 332 2.06 -10.21 -12.99
N PRO A 333 2.11 -10.28 -11.64
CA PRO A 333 1.59 -9.20 -10.79
C PRO A 333 2.23 -7.85 -11.12
N PHE A 334 1.44 -6.77 -11.17
CA PHE A 334 1.98 -5.44 -11.48
C PHE A 334 3.05 -5.01 -10.47
N VAL A 335 2.89 -5.38 -9.20
CA VAL A 335 3.89 -5.12 -8.16
C VAL A 335 5.23 -5.78 -8.49
N GLU A 336 5.23 -7.03 -8.94
CA GLU A 336 6.45 -7.73 -9.34
C GLU A 336 7.11 -7.08 -10.56
N LEU A 337 6.31 -6.66 -11.53
CA LEU A 337 6.79 -5.93 -12.72
C LEU A 337 7.49 -4.61 -12.32
N LEU A 338 6.89 -3.83 -11.42
CA LEU A 338 7.45 -2.57 -10.94
C LEU A 338 8.75 -2.79 -10.16
N VAL A 339 8.76 -3.75 -9.23
CA VAL A 339 9.94 -4.07 -8.41
C VAL A 339 11.09 -4.57 -9.29
N ALA A 340 10.82 -5.44 -10.26
CA ALA A 340 11.82 -5.89 -11.23
C ALA A 340 12.40 -4.74 -12.07
N GLY A 341 11.60 -3.71 -12.33
CA GLY A 341 12.00 -2.46 -12.97
C GLY A 341 12.73 -1.46 -12.08
N GLY A 342 12.96 -1.77 -10.79
CA GLY A 342 13.55 -0.83 -9.83
C GLY A 342 12.62 0.33 -9.46
N VAL A 343 11.32 0.18 -9.66
CA VAL A 343 10.29 1.17 -9.33
C VAL A 343 9.57 0.76 -8.06
N VAL A 344 9.47 1.69 -7.10
CA VAL A 344 8.83 1.42 -5.82
C VAL A 344 7.30 1.41 -6.01
N PRO A 345 6.57 0.35 -5.62
CA PRO A 345 5.11 0.35 -5.62
C PRO A 345 4.59 1.17 -4.42
N GLY A 346 3.58 2.00 -4.66
CA GLY A 346 2.86 2.72 -3.61
C GLY A 346 1.36 2.58 -3.74
N ILE A 347 0.65 2.93 -2.66
CA ILE A 347 -0.79 2.68 -2.54
C ILE A 347 -1.54 3.93 -2.08
N LYS A 348 -2.65 4.26 -2.74
CA LYS A 348 -3.60 5.25 -2.22
C LYS A 348 -4.42 4.62 -1.09
N VAL A 349 -4.43 5.26 0.09
CA VAL A 349 -5.10 4.71 1.29
C VAL A 349 -6.22 5.58 1.86
N ASP A 350 -6.39 6.81 1.35
CA ASP A 350 -7.54 7.65 1.69
C ASP A 350 -8.85 7.09 1.10
N LYS A 351 -9.94 7.29 1.84
CA LYS A 351 -11.31 6.96 1.42
C LYS A 351 -12.05 8.19 0.87
N GLY A 352 -11.32 9.19 0.39
CA GLY A 352 -11.86 10.40 -0.22
C GLY A 352 -12.35 11.45 0.79
N THR A 353 -12.93 12.52 0.24
CA THR A 353 -13.30 13.72 0.99
C THR A 353 -14.78 13.74 1.37
N VAL A 354 -15.08 14.29 2.54
CA VAL A 354 -16.43 14.66 2.98
C VAL A 354 -16.48 16.13 3.38
N GLU A 355 -17.66 16.74 3.27
CA GLU A 355 -17.85 18.13 3.62
C GLU A 355 -17.83 18.34 5.15
N ILE A 356 -17.21 19.43 5.59
CA ILE A 356 -17.15 19.81 6.99
C ILE A 356 -18.42 20.63 7.31
N ALA A 357 -19.24 20.12 8.22
CA ALA A 357 -20.45 20.82 8.66
C ALA A 357 -20.12 22.22 9.20
N GLY A 358 -20.95 23.20 8.84
CA GLY A 358 -20.74 24.60 9.23
C GLY A 358 -19.69 25.36 8.40
N THR A 359 -19.11 24.74 7.38
CA THR A 359 -18.22 25.42 6.40
C THR A 359 -18.94 25.65 5.08
N ASN A 360 -18.41 26.54 4.25
CA ASN A 360 -18.93 26.77 2.90
C ASN A 360 -18.44 25.67 1.94
N GLY A 361 -18.84 24.41 2.11
CA GLY A 361 -18.42 23.31 1.22
C GLY A 361 -16.92 23.03 1.24
N GLU A 362 -16.25 23.29 2.36
CA GLU A 362 -14.89 22.82 2.60
C GLU A 362 -14.91 21.35 3.00
N THR A 363 -13.78 20.65 2.84
CA THR A 363 -13.73 19.22 3.04
C THR A 363 -12.66 18.78 4.01
N THR A 364 -12.91 17.66 4.70
CA THR A 364 -11.91 16.83 5.38
C THR A 364 -11.83 15.47 4.69
N THR A 365 -10.77 14.72 4.95
CA THR A 365 -10.52 13.43 4.27
C THR A 365 -10.72 12.26 5.23
N GLN A 366 -11.38 11.21 4.75
CA GLN A 366 -11.69 10.01 5.51
C GLN A 366 -10.71 8.87 5.21
N GLY A 367 -10.71 7.86 6.08
CA GLY A 367 -9.98 6.60 5.86
C GLY A 367 -9.08 6.16 7.01
N LEU A 368 -9.07 6.86 8.16
CA LEU A 368 -8.24 6.49 9.31
C LEU A 368 -8.71 5.20 9.97
N ASP A 369 -10.01 4.89 9.89
CA ASP A 369 -10.59 3.68 10.45
C ASP A 369 -9.96 2.45 9.79
N ALA A 370 -9.45 1.54 10.63
CA ALA A 370 -8.70 0.34 10.25
C ALA A 370 -7.49 0.59 9.33
N LEU A 371 -6.95 1.81 9.28
CA LEU A 371 -5.83 2.15 8.39
C LEU A 371 -4.59 1.30 8.67
N GLY A 372 -4.24 1.06 9.95
CA GLY A 372 -3.07 0.24 10.30
C GLY A 372 -3.16 -1.18 9.74
N ALA A 373 -4.31 -1.84 9.89
CA ALA A 373 -4.55 -3.16 9.32
C ALA A 373 -4.47 -3.16 7.78
N ARG A 374 -4.96 -2.10 7.11
CA ARG A 374 -4.80 -1.95 5.66
C ARG A 374 -3.33 -1.75 5.27
N CYS A 375 -2.60 -0.89 5.98
CA CYS A 375 -1.17 -0.63 5.72
C CYS A 375 -0.34 -1.91 5.86
N ALA A 376 -0.59 -2.74 6.88
CA ALA A 376 0.08 -4.04 7.03
C ALA A 376 -0.15 -4.93 5.79
N LYS A 377 -1.41 -5.08 5.37
CA LYS A 377 -1.77 -5.86 4.18
C LYS A 377 -1.11 -5.33 2.90
N TYR A 378 -1.09 -4.02 2.71
CA TYR A 378 -0.46 -3.41 1.53
C TYR A 378 1.06 -3.56 1.54
N TYR A 379 1.69 -3.48 2.71
CA TYR A 379 3.11 -3.73 2.86
C TYR A 379 3.46 -5.17 2.46
N ASP A 380 2.67 -6.15 2.91
CA ASP A 380 2.80 -7.56 2.54
C ASP A 380 2.54 -7.81 1.05
N ALA A 381 1.62 -7.04 0.45
CA ALA A 381 1.38 -7.03 -0.99
C ALA A 381 2.50 -6.36 -1.81
N GLY A 382 3.51 -5.77 -1.16
CA GLY A 382 4.71 -5.20 -1.79
C GLY A 382 4.73 -3.68 -1.93
N ALA A 383 3.71 -2.97 -1.43
CA ALA A 383 3.77 -1.50 -1.35
C ALA A 383 4.84 -1.06 -0.33
N ARG A 384 5.51 0.05 -0.60
CA ARG A 384 6.52 0.64 0.30
C ARG A 384 6.30 2.12 0.59
N PHE A 385 5.35 2.74 -0.09
CA PHE A 385 4.88 4.07 0.26
C PHE A 385 3.36 4.16 0.10
N ALA A 386 2.76 5.15 0.76
CA ALA A 386 1.34 5.41 0.70
C ALA A 386 1.06 6.83 0.24
N LYS A 387 -0.19 7.11 -0.15
CA LYS A 387 -0.65 8.45 -0.50
C LYS A 387 -1.99 8.76 0.16
N TRP A 388 -2.12 9.97 0.69
CA TRP A 388 -3.36 10.50 1.25
C TRP A 388 -3.59 11.94 0.81
N ARG A 389 -4.68 12.17 0.09
CA ARG A 389 -5.04 13.48 -0.47
C ARG A 389 -6.02 14.25 0.40
N ALA A 390 -5.56 15.35 0.99
CA ALA A 390 -6.39 16.40 1.56
C ALA A 390 -6.69 17.49 0.53
N VAL A 391 -7.87 18.10 0.61
CA VAL A 391 -8.32 19.11 -0.36
C VAL A 391 -8.76 20.36 0.37
N LEU A 392 -8.14 21.48 0.00
CA LEU A 392 -8.46 22.81 0.48
C LEU A 392 -8.79 23.70 -0.72
N LYS A 393 -9.60 24.73 -0.49
CA LYS A 393 -9.99 25.67 -1.54
C LYS A 393 -9.71 27.10 -1.11
N VAL A 394 -9.44 27.96 -2.09
CA VAL A 394 -9.37 29.41 -1.89
C VAL A 394 -10.73 29.99 -2.28
N GLY A 395 -11.32 30.79 -1.41
CA GLY A 395 -12.65 31.33 -1.64
C GLY A 395 -12.85 32.73 -1.07
N PRO A 396 -13.83 33.48 -1.60
CA PRO A 396 -14.08 34.86 -1.21
C PRO A 396 -14.66 34.99 0.21
N ALA A 397 -15.16 33.90 0.81
CA ALA A 397 -15.72 33.91 2.17
C ALA A 397 -14.63 33.68 3.24
N GLY A 398 -13.35 33.73 2.86
CA GLY A 398 -12.21 33.52 3.74
C GLY A 398 -11.68 32.09 3.74
N GLU A 399 -12.07 31.26 2.77
CA GLU A 399 -11.52 29.91 2.63
C GLU A 399 -10.04 29.92 2.16
N PRO A 400 -9.20 29.02 2.69
CA PRO A 400 -9.56 27.96 3.63
C PRO A 400 -9.74 28.48 5.06
N SER A 401 -10.83 28.06 5.70
CA SER A 401 -11.11 28.39 7.09
C SER A 401 -10.10 27.72 8.03
N GLU A 402 -9.95 28.26 9.23
CA GLU A 402 -9.07 27.66 10.24
C GLU A 402 -9.49 26.22 10.57
N LEU A 403 -10.79 25.93 10.55
CA LEU A 403 -11.32 24.59 10.78
C LEU A 403 -10.87 23.61 9.69
N ALA A 404 -10.97 24.01 8.42
CA ALA A 404 -10.55 23.18 7.29
C ALA A 404 -9.03 22.95 7.28
N VAL A 405 -8.24 23.98 7.57
CA VAL A 405 -6.77 23.86 7.69
C VAL A 405 -6.41 22.87 8.80
N ARG A 406 -6.96 23.06 10.01
CA ARG A 406 -6.66 22.21 11.17
C ARG A 406 -7.06 20.75 10.96
N GLN A 407 -8.29 20.50 10.50
CA GLN A 407 -8.77 19.11 10.31
C GLN A 407 -7.96 18.35 9.26
N ASN A 408 -7.59 18.99 8.15
CA ASN A 408 -6.77 18.33 7.13
C ASN A 408 -5.32 18.13 7.59
N ALA A 409 -4.72 19.09 8.29
CA ALA A 409 -3.37 18.96 8.85
C ALA A 409 -3.29 17.81 9.89
N GLU A 410 -4.29 17.73 10.78
CA GLU A 410 -4.39 16.66 11.78
C GLU A 410 -4.64 15.30 11.13
N GLY A 411 -5.55 15.23 10.15
CA GLY A 411 -5.81 14.00 9.39
C GLY A 411 -4.58 13.47 8.66
N LEU A 412 -3.82 14.36 8.00
CA LEU A 412 -2.56 14.02 7.33
C LEU A 412 -1.50 13.53 8.32
N ALA A 413 -1.39 14.15 9.50
CA ALA A 413 -0.41 13.76 10.49
C ALA A 413 -0.71 12.39 11.12
N ARG A 414 -1.98 12.12 11.44
CA ARG A 414 -2.42 10.79 11.90
C ARG A 414 -2.18 9.71 10.84
N TYR A 415 -2.53 9.99 9.59
CA TYR A 415 -2.25 9.11 8.46
C TYR A 415 -0.75 8.80 8.35
N ALA A 416 0.09 9.83 8.38
CA ALA A 416 1.53 9.68 8.19
C ALA A 416 2.16 8.79 9.27
N LEU A 417 1.76 9.00 10.54
CA LEU A 417 2.24 8.22 11.67
C LEU A 417 1.86 6.73 11.54
N ILE A 418 0.60 6.44 11.21
CA ILE A 418 0.12 5.06 11.02
C ILE A 418 0.85 4.38 9.85
N CYS A 419 1.14 5.11 8.77
CA CYS A 419 1.94 4.54 7.67
C CYS A 419 3.36 4.17 8.11
N GLN A 420 4.05 5.04 8.86
CA GLN A 420 5.41 4.78 9.33
C GLN A 420 5.46 3.60 10.29
N GLU A 421 4.49 3.46 11.21
CA GLU A 421 4.35 2.29 12.08
C GLU A 421 4.32 0.98 11.28
N HIS A 422 3.65 1.00 10.14
CA HIS A 422 3.46 -0.15 9.28
C HIS A 422 4.47 -0.26 8.11
N GLY A 423 5.57 0.51 8.12
CA GLY A 423 6.65 0.37 7.13
C GLY A 423 6.38 1.02 5.77
N LEU A 424 5.37 1.90 5.67
CA LEU A 424 5.07 2.65 4.46
C LEU A 424 5.52 4.11 4.61
N VAL A 425 6.29 4.61 3.64
CA VAL A 425 6.60 6.04 3.55
C VAL A 425 5.34 6.83 3.20
N PRO A 426 4.88 7.80 4.02
CA PRO A 426 3.71 8.61 3.68
C PRO A 426 4.05 9.74 2.71
N ILE A 427 3.31 9.82 1.61
CA ILE A 427 3.20 11.02 0.79
C ILE A 427 2.08 11.88 1.37
N VAL A 428 2.46 13.00 1.98
CA VAL A 428 1.57 13.97 2.58
C VAL A 428 1.08 14.93 1.49
N GLU A 429 -0.21 14.86 1.13
CA GLU A 429 -0.78 15.63 0.00
C GLU A 429 -1.84 16.66 0.45
N PRO A 430 -1.44 17.87 0.89
CA PRO A 430 -2.35 18.99 1.13
C PRO A 430 -2.54 19.78 -0.18
N GLU A 431 -3.49 19.36 -1.01
CA GLU A 431 -3.78 20.04 -2.28
C GLU A 431 -4.67 21.28 -2.05
N ILE A 432 -4.15 22.45 -2.39
CA ILE A 432 -4.95 23.66 -2.54
C ILE A 432 -5.42 23.75 -3.99
N LEU A 433 -6.73 23.75 -4.16
CA LEU A 433 -7.38 23.82 -5.46
C LEU A 433 -7.14 25.18 -6.12
N THR A 434 -6.98 25.15 -7.44
CA THR A 434 -6.82 26.34 -8.27
C THR A 434 -8.14 27.02 -8.60
N ASP A 435 -9.31 26.44 -8.25
CA ASP A 435 -10.61 27.04 -8.56
C ASP A 435 -10.72 28.49 -8.01
N GLY A 436 -11.18 29.43 -8.84
CA GLY A 436 -11.41 30.83 -8.47
C GLY A 436 -10.54 31.84 -9.25
N ASP A 437 -10.69 33.12 -8.93
CA ASP A 437 -10.06 34.26 -9.62
C ASP A 437 -8.91 34.92 -8.81
N HIS A 438 -8.41 34.21 -7.80
CA HIS A 438 -7.40 34.70 -6.87
C HIS A 438 -6.02 34.83 -7.52
N GLY A 439 -5.30 35.90 -7.18
CA GLY A 439 -3.93 36.11 -7.65
C GLY A 439 -2.92 35.11 -7.09
N ILE A 440 -1.74 35.04 -7.71
CA ILE A 440 -0.65 34.15 -7.25
C ILE A 440 -0.17 34.48 -5.83
N ASP A 441 -0.21 35.76 -5.42
CA ASP A 441 0.12 36.19 -4.06
C ASP A 441 -0.81 35.55 -3.02
N THR A 442 -2.11 35.48 -3.32
CA THR A 442 -3.10 34.80 -2.48
C THR A 442 -2.82 33.30 -2.40
N CYS A 443 -2.52 32.66 -3.54
CA CYS A 443 -2.14 31.25 -3.55
C CYS A 443 -0.89 30.99 -2.70
N ALA A 444 0.14 31.85 -2.77
CA ALA A 444 1.33 31.76 -1.92
C ALA A 444 0.99 31.87 -0.44
N ALA A 445 0.24 32.90 -0.05
CA ALA A 445 -0.12 33.13 1.36
C ALA A 445 -0.91 31.94 1.94
N VAL A 446 -1.86 31.40 1.17
CA VAL A 446 -2.62 30.22 1.58
C VAL A 446 -1.73 28.98 1.64
N THR A 447 -0.85 28.78 0.64
CA THR A 447 0.09 27.66 0.62
C THR A 447 1.02 27.69 1.84
N GLU A 448 1.57 28.85 2.17
CA GLU A 448 2.42 29.00 3.36
C GLU A 448 1.66 28.70 4.65
N ARG A 449 0.45 29.26 4.81
CA ARG A 449 -0.38 29.00 5.99
C ARG A 449 -0.70 27.50 6.15
N VAL A 450 -1.09 26.84 5.06
CA VAL A 450 -1.45 25.41 5.08
C VAL A 450 -0.25 24.54 5.36
N LEU A 451 0.89 24.76 4.69
CA LEU A 451 2.10 23.96 4.91
C LEU A 451 2.66 24.15 6.33
N ALA A 452 2.63 25.38 6.87
CA ALA A 452 3.02 25.62 8.26
C ALA A 452 2.16 24.81 9.25
N ALA A 453 0.83 24.79 9.06
CA ALA A 453 -0.08 23.99 9.87
C ALA A 453 0.20 22.48 9.73
N VAL A 454 0.40 22.00 8.50
CA VAL A 454 0.72 20.59 8.23
C VAL A 454 2.00 20.16 8.94
N TYR A 455 3.11 20.90 8.80
CA TYR A 455 4.37 20.52 9.45
C TYR A 455 4.32 20.65 10.97
N LYS A 456 3.55 21.61 11.51
CA LYS A 456 3.26 21.66 12.94
C LYS A 456 2.54 20.40 13.40
N SER A 457 1.47 19.98 12.71
CA SER A 457 0.73 18.77 13.05
C SER A 457 1.58 17.50 12.91
N LEU A 458 2.42 17.39 11.87
CA LEU A 458 3.36 16.26 11.70
C LEU A 458 4.33 16.18 12.88
N ASN A 459 4.85 17.32 13.35
CA ASN A 459 5.75 17.37 14.51
C ASN A 459 5.04 17.00 15.82
N ASP A 460 3.80 17.46 16.01
CA ASP A 460 2.98 17.12 17.19
C ASP A 460 2.75 15.61 17.27
N HIS A 461 2.54 14.96 16.13
CA HIS A 461 2.34 13.51 15.99
C HIS A 461 3.65 12.71 15.94
N LYS A 462 4.82 13.36 16.08
CA LYS A 462 6.14 12.70 16.10
C LYS A 462 6.46 11.93 14.81
N VAL A 463 5.96 12.40 13.68
CA VAL A 463 6.27 11.84 12.35
C VAL A 463 7.74 12.09 12.01
N LEU A 464 8.44 11.04 11.55
CA LEU A 464 9.83 11.09 11.11
C LEU A 464 9.94 11.75 9.72
N LEU A 465 10.34 13.01 9.64
CA LEU A 465 10.30 13.80 8.38
C LEU A 465 11.24 13.27 7.30
N GLU A 466 12.40 12.73 7.68
CA GLU A 466 13.38 12.07 6.81
C GLU A 466 12.80 10.90 6.02
N ALA A 467 11.67 10.38 6.51
CA ALA A 467 10.92 9.32 5.90
C ALA A 467 9.52 9.76 5.46
N THR A 468 9.39 10.99 4.98
CA THR A 468 8.18 11.51 4.35
C THR A 468 8.50 12.16 3.00
N LEU A 469 7.50 12.25 2.14
CA LEU A 469 7.51 13.08 0.95
C LEU A 469 6.35 14.07 1.03
N LEU A 470 6.57 15.29 0.54
CA LEU A 470 5.51 16.26 0.37
C LEU A 470 5.00 16.23 -1.07
N LYS A 471 3.69 16.11 -1.25
CA LYS A 471 3.02 16.30 -2.54
C LYS A 471 2.10 17.50 -2.47
N THR A 472 2.55 18.64 -2.96
CA THR A 472 1.77 19.88 -2.88
C THR A 472 1.51 20.47 -4.26
N ASN A 473 0.54 21.39 -4.34
CA ASN A 473 0.29 22.20 -5.52
C ASN A 473 1.49 23.12 -5.80
N MET A 474 1.71 23.41 -7.07
CA MET A 474 2.53 24.58 -7.42
C MET A 474 1.75 25.85 -7.07
N VAL A 475 2.45 26.92 -6.71
CA VAL A 475 1.82 28.21 -6.41
C VAL A 475 1.49 28.88 -7.74
N THR A 476 0.20 28.94 -8.06
CA THR A 476 -0.31 29.42 -9.35
C THR A 476 -1.49 30.36 -9.12
N PRO A 477 -1.80 31.28 -10.05
CA PRO A 477 -3.07 32.01 -10.01
C PRO A 477 -4.26 31.04 -10.10
N GLY A 478 -5.40 31.48 -9.60
CA GLY A 478 -6.65 30.74 -9.76
C GLY A 478 -7.04 30.56 -11.23
N SER A 479 -7.79 29.49 -11.53
CA SER A 479 -8.19 29.09 -12.89
C SER A 479 -8.93 30.17 -13.66
N ASP A 480 -9.68 31.00 -12.94
CA ASP A 480 -10.53 32.07 -13.47
C ASP A 480 -9.83 33.43 -13.38
N SER A 481 -8.57 33.46 -12.92
CA SER A 481 -7.78 34.69 -12.82
C SER A 481 -7.63 35.32 -14.20
N PRO A 482 -7.68 36.66 -14.29
CA PRO A 482 -7.34 37.34 -15.53
C PRO A 482 -5.94 36.91 -15.97
N LYS A 483 -5.83 36.29 -17.15
CA LYS A 483 -4.54 35.95 -17.77
C LYS A 483 -3.72 37.26 -17.87
N ALA A 484 -2.78 37.44 -16.95
CA ALA A 484 -2.16 38.72 -16.66
C ALA A 484 -1.44 39.29 -17.88
N ARG A 485 -1.92 40.43 -18.39
CA ARG A 485 -1.14 41.33 -19.23
C ARG A 485 0.15 41.68 -18.47
N ARG A 486 1.31 41.26 -19.00
CA ARG A 486 2.65 41.44 -18.41
C ARG A 486 2.75 42.79 -17.68
N ARG A 487 3.05 42.77 -16.38
CA ARG A 487 3.36 43.96 -15.57
C ARG A 487 4.74 44.51 -16.00
N SER A 488 4.79 45.09 -17.20
CA SER A 488 5.95 45.82 -17.73
C SER A 488 5.59 46.80 -18.87
N THR A 489 4.34 46.84 -19.36
CA THR A 489 3.95 47.70 -20.49
C THR A 489 3.19 48.96 -20.09
N THR A 490 2.60 49.04 -18.89
CA THR A 490 1.80 50.20 -18.49
C THR A 490 2.65 51.44 -18.21
N SER A 491 3.89 51.30 -17.72
CA SER A 491 4.82 52.43 -17.55
C SER A 491 5.33 52.95 -18.89
N PHE A 492 5.64 52.05 -19.83
CA PHE A 492 6.06 52.40 -21.18
C PHE A 492 4.93 53.04 -22.00
N LEU A 493 3.71 52.48 -21.97
CA LEU A 493 2.56 53.06 -22.67
C LEU A 493 2.16 54.44 -22.11
N LYS A 494 2.33 54.67 -20.80
CA LYS A 494 2.12 55.99 -20.16
C LYS A 494 3.26 56.98 -20.44
N SER A 495 4.45 56.52 -20.82
CA SER A 495 5.57 57.39 -21.22
C SER A 495 5.57 57.76 -22.70
N LEU A 496 4.71 57.12 -23.51
CA LEU A 496 4.55 57.45 -24.93
C LEU A 496 3.73 58.74 -25.10
N SER A 497 4.22 59.64 -25.96
CA SER A 497 3.52 60.88 -26.28
C SER A 497 2.15 60.63 -26.94
N PRO A 498 1.17 61.54 -26.80
CA PRO A 498 -0.13 61.44 -27.48
C PRO A 498 -0.02 61.25 -29.00
N ARG A 499 0.99 61.87 -29.63
CA ARG A 499 1.28 61.70 -31.07
C ARG A 499 1.63 60.25 -31.42
N THR A 500 2.38 59.56 -30.56
CA THR A 500 2.77 58.16 -30.76
C THR A 500 1.56 57.22 -30.70
N MET A 501 0.65 57.46 -29.75
CA MET A 501 -0.59 56.68 -29.65
C MET A 501 -1.52 56.90 -30.84
N HIS A 502 -1.65 58.16 -31.30
CA HIS A 502 -2.49 58.51 -32.44
C HIS A 502 -1.98 57.87 -33.74
N MET A 503 -0.66 57.88 -33.95
CA MET A 503 -0.02 57.26 -35.12
C MET A 503 -0.20 55.73 -35.12
N HIS A 504 -0.16 55.09 -33.94
CA HIS A 504 -0.44 53.65 -33.82
C HIS A 504 -1.90 53.31 -34.14
N ALA A 505 -2.87 54.07 -33.61
CA ALA A 505 -4.29 53.87 -33.90
C ALA A 505 -4.62 54.05 -35.39
N MET A 506 -4.02 55.06 -36.02
CA MET A 506 -4.13 55.29 -37.46
C MET A 506 -3.55 54.12 -38.27
N MET A 507 -2.39 53.59 -37.88
CA MET A 507 -1.79 52.41 -38.53
C MET A 507 -2.63 51.15 -38.38
N GLN A 508 -3.29 50.94 -37.23
CA GLN A 508 -4.20 49.80 -37.05
C GLN A 508 -5.44 49.91 -37.95
N MET A 509 -6.01 51.11 -38.08
CA MET A 509 -7.12 51.35 -39.01
C MET A 509 -6.72 51.15 -40.48
N ILE A 510 -5.48 51.49 -40.85
CA ILE A 510 -4.94 51.25 -42.19
C ILE A 510 -4.74 49.75 -42.45
N HIS A 511 -4.23 48.99 -41.48
CA HIS A 511 -4.11 47.53 -41.56
C HIS A 511 -5.46 46.82 -41.69
N ALA A 512 -6.49 47.29 -40.97
CA ALA A 512 -7.83 46.70 -41.00
C ALA A 512 -8.59 46.92 -42.32
N ARG A 513 -8.13 47.84 -43.19
CA ARG A 513 -8.87 48.26 -44.40
C ARG A 513 -8.21 47.96 -45.76
N ARG A 514 -7.01 47.36 -45.85
CA ARG A 514 -6.35 47.12 -47.17
C ARG A 514 -5.62 45.77 -47.29
N ARG A 515 -5.82 45.08 -48.42
CA ARG A 515 -5.20 43.78 -48.79
C ARG A 515 -3.76 43.86 -49.32
N SER A 516 -3.13 45.04 -49.39
CA SER A 516 -1.73 45.18 -49.85
C SER A 516 -1.03 46.33 -49.11
N THR A 517 -0.19 45.97 -48.14
CA THR A 517 0.47 46.89 -47.18
C THR A 517 1.93 47.19 -47.52
N THR A 518 2.48 46.63 -48.59
CA THR A 518 3.94 46.58 -48.83
C THR A 518 4.56 47.91 -49.27
N SER A 519 3.82 48.80 -49.94
CA SER A 519 4.35 50.10 -50.42
C SER A 519 4.36 51.18 -49.34
N PHE A 520 3.33 51.22 -48.48
CA PHE A 520 3.23 52.18 -47.38
C PHE A 520 4.19 51.85 -46.23
N LEU A 521 4.47 50.57 -45.98
CA LEU A 521 5.44 50.18 -44.95
C LEU A 521 6.88 50.60 -45.31
N LYS A 522 7.21 50.64 -46.61
CA LYS A 522 8.52 51.08 -47.12
C LYS A 522 8.76 52.59 -47.04
N SER A 523 7.71 53.41 -46.89
CA SER A 523 7.85 54.87 -46.76
C SER A 523 7.98 55.34 -45.31
N LEU A 524 7.88 54.43 -44.34
CA LEU A 524 7.99 54.75 -42.92
C LEU A 524 9.44 54.75 -42.47
N SER A 525 9.76 55.66 -41.54
CA SER A 525 11.09 55.68 -40.92
C SER A 525 11.35 54.36 -40.15
N PRO A 526 12.62 53.89 -40.07
CA PRO A 526 12.97 52.69 -39.32
C PRO A 526 12.51 52.72 -37.86
N ARG A 527 12.55 53.90 -37.21
CA ARG A 527 12.03 54.09 -35.85
C ARG A 527 10.52 53.86 -35.75
N THR A 528 9.76 54.31 -36.75
CA THR A 528 8.30 54.14 -36.77
C THR A 528 7.91 52.68 -37.01
N MET A 529 8.62 51.97 -37.90
CA MET A 529 8.43 50.53 -38.09
C MET A 529 8.77 49.72 -36.85
N HIS A 530 9.90 50.02 -36.20
CA HIS A 530 10.32 49.32 -34.99
C HIS A 530 9.31 49.51 -33.84
N MET A 531 8.81 50.73 -33.67
CA MET A 531 7.81 51.05 -32.65
C MET A 531 6.44 50.42 -32.97
N HIS A 532 6.05 50.35 -34.25
CA HIS A 532 4.83 49.66 -34.67
C HIS A 532 4.94 48.14 -34.47
N ALA A 533 6.07 47.52 -34.81
CA ALA A 533 6.33 46.10 -34.57
C ALA A 533 6.33 45.76 -33.08
N MET A 534 6.96 46.62 -32.25
CA MET A 534 6.96 46.46 -30.79
C MET A 534 5.55 46.60 -30.20
N MET A 535 4.73 47.55 -30.68
CA MET A 535 3.34 47.69 -30.26
C MET A 535 2.43 46.58 -30.80
N GLN A 536 2.70 46.01 -31.99
CA GLN A 536 2.00 44.82 -32.48
C GLN A 536 2.34 43.57 -31.65
N MET A 537 3.59 43.40 -31.22
CA MET A 537 3.96 42.34 -30.26
C MET A 537 3.22 42.50 -28.92
N ILE A 538 3.02 43.75 -28.47
CA ILE A 538 2.26 44.06 -27.24
C ILE A 538 0.75 43.79 -27.41
N HIS A 539 0.16 44.04 -28.59
CA HIS A 539 -1.26 43.81 -28.86
C HIS A 539 -1.61 42.38 -29.31
N GLY A 540 -0.65 41.63 -29.87
CA GLY A 540 -0.79 40.21 -30.25
C GLY A 540 -0.76 39.24 -29.06
N CYS A 541 -0.37 39.72 -27.89
CA CYS A 541 -0.34 38.96 -26.65
C CYS A 541 -1.74 38.88 -25.99
N LYS A 542 -2.66 38.11 -26.57
CA LYS A 542 -4.01 37.90 -26.03
C LYS A 542 -4.13 36.77 -24.99
N ASN A 543 -3.04 36.13 -24.57
CA ASN A 543 -3.07 35.02 -23.59
C ASN A 543 -1.78 34.97 -22.74
N LEU A 544 -1.51 35.97 -21.89
CA LEU A 544 -0.39 35.84 -20.95
C LEU A 544 -0.86 35.14 -19.68
N GLN A 545 -0.63 33.82 -19.58
CA GLN A 545 -0.55 33.17 -18.27
C GLN A 545 0.69 33.68 -17.53
N VAL A 546 0.70 33.55 -16.20
CA VAL A 546 1.90 33.83 -15.40
C VAL A 546 3.01 32.88 -15.84
N GLY A 547 4.18 33.44 -16.16
CA GLY A 547 5.31 32.67 -16.67
C GLY A 547 5.85 31.65 -15.66
N ALA A 548 6.44 30.57 -16.16
CA ALA A 548 6.98 29.49 -15.35
C ALA A 548 8.01 29.96 -14.32
N GLU A 549 8.79 31.00 -14.64
CA GLU A 549 9.77 31.61 -13.75
C GLU A 549 9.11 32.23 -12.52
N VAL A 550 7.97 32.91 -12.70
CA VAL A 550 7.23 33.52 -11.59
C VAL A 550 6.58 32.43 -10.73
N ILE A 551 5.99 31.40 -11.36
CA ILE A 551 5.46 30.24 -10.62
C ILE A 551 6.57 29.58 -9.80
N ALA A 552 7.78 29.45 -10.38
CA ALA A 552 8.93 28.88 -9.70
C ALA A 552 9.38 29.70 -8.49
N GLU A 553 9.51 31.02 -8.64
CA GLU A 553 9.87 31.93 -7.54
C GLU A 553 8.90 31.82 -6.37
N TYR A 554 7.60 31.93 -6.64
CA TYR A 554 6.56 31.86 -5.61
C TYR A 554 6.49 30.48 -4.95
N THR A 555 6.59 29.41 -5.75
CA THR A 555 6.52 28.04 -5.22
C THR A 555 7.73 27.73 -4.34
N VAL A 556 8.95 28.00 -4.81
CA VAL A 556 10.17 27.72 -4.05
C VAL A 556 10.25 28.62 -2.81
N ALA A 557 9.80 29.88 -2.88
CA ALA A 557 9.73 30.75 -1.72
C ALA A 557 8.77 30.20 -0.64
N ALA A 558 7.56 29.78 -1.02
CA ALA A 558 6.58 29.22 -0.08
C ALA A 558 7.11 27.94 0.60
N LEU A 559 7.77 27.06 -0.16
CA LEU A 559 8.41 25.86 0.39
C LEU A 559 9.53 26.21 1.38
N ARG A 560 10.43 27.12 1.02
CA ARG A 560 11.55 27.53 1.88
C ARG A 560 11.11 28.19 3.19
N ARG A 561 9.93 28.80 3.22
CA ARG A 561 9.36 29.43 4.42
C ARG A 561 8.72 28.42 5.37
N THR A 562 8.41 27.20 4.92
CA THR A 562 7.51 26.30 5.66
C THR A 562 7.96 24.85 5.77
N VAL A 563 8.68 24.33 4.79
CA VAL A 563 9.11 22.94 4.75
C VAL A 563 10.44 22.80 5.51
N PRO A 564 10.58 21.85 6.45
CA PRO A 564 11.86 21.57 7.10
C PRO A 564 12.84 20.83 6.16
N PRO A 565 14.16 21.15 6.19
CA PRO A 565 15.19 20.46 5.38
C PRO A 565 15.24 18.94 5.50
N ALA A 566 14.72 18.38 6.60
CA ALA A 566 14.70 16.94 6.85
C ALA A 566 13.81 16.15 5.88
N VAL A 567 12.80 16.76 5.26
CA VAL A 567 11.90 16.07 4.32
C VAL A 567 12.68 15.48 3.15
N ALA A 568 12.40 14.24 2.74
CA ALA A 568 13.24 13.58 1.73
C ALA A 568 13.15 14.25 0.33
N GLY A 569 11.96 14.76 -0.02
CA GLY A 569 11.70 15.37 -1.31
C GLY A 569 10.30 15.96 -1.44
N VAL A 570 10.15 16.87 -2.40
CA VAL A 570 8.86 17.46 -2.79
C VAL A 570 8.51 16.97 -4.19
N VAL A 571 7.38 16.26 -4.31
CA VAL A 571 6.89 15.68 -5.56
C VAL A 571 5.58 16.36 -5.96
N PHE A 572 5.63 17.32 -6.87
CA PHE A 572 4.47 18.17 -7.16
C PHE A 572 3.32 17.39 -7.79
N LEU A 573 2.08 17.73 -7.41
CA LEU A 573 0.90 17.37 -8.19
C LEU A 573 0.76 18.32 -9.39
N SER A 574 0.25 17.82 -10.52
CA SER A 574 0.05 18.65 -11.71
C SER A 574 -1.19 19.55 -11.62
N GLY A 575 -2.15 19.21 -10.75
CA GLY A 575 -3.43 19.91 -10.67
C GLY A 575 -4.12 19.91 -12.04
N GLY A 576 -4.65 21.06 -12.45
CA GLY A 576 -5.29 21.29 -13.76
C GLY A 576 -4.34 21.75 -14.89
N GLN A 577 -3.03 21.79 -14.65
CA GLN A 577 -2.05 22.23 -15.64
C GLN A 577 -2.03 21.30 -16.86
N SER A 578 -1.69 21.84 -18.02
CA SER A 578 -1.38 21.02 -19.20
C SER A 578 -0.13 20.14 -18.97
N GLU A 579 0.08 19.12 -19.81
CA GLU A 579 1.28 18.28 -19.71
C GLU A 579 2.56 19.10 -19.90
N GLU A 580 2.54 20.04 -20.83
CA GLU A 580 3.66 20.92 -21.12
C GLU A 580 3.87 21.99 -20.04
N GLU A 581 2.80 22.62 -19.56
CA GLU A 581 2.85 23.62 -18.47
C GLU A 581 3.44 23.02 -17.18
N ALA A 582 2.98 21.82 -16.79
CA ALA A 582 3.49 21.13 -15.61
C ALA A 582 5.01 20.84 -15.73
N THR A 583 5.46 20.45 -16.93
CA THR A 583 6.87 20.20 -17.23
C THR A 583 7.69 21.50 -17.18
N GLN A 584 7.20 22.58 -17.79
CA GLN A 584 7.87 23.88 -17.83
C GLN A 584 8.00 24.50 -16.44
N ASN A 585 6.94 24.45 -15.63
CA ASN A 585 6.94 24.96 -14.27
C ASN A 585 7.92 24.17 -13.37
N LEU A 586 7.93 22.84 -13.48
CA LEU A 586 8.92 22.01 -12.76
C LEU A 586 10.36 22.34 -13.17
N ASN A 587 10.60 22.53 -14.46
CA ASN A 587 11.91 22.88 -14.99
C ASN A 587 12.39 24.25 -14.47
N ALA A 588 11.50 25.25 -14.46
CA ALA A 588 11.81 26.58 -13.96
C ALA A 588 12.17 26.55 -12.46
N MET A 589 11.47 25.76 -11.64
CA MET A 589 11.83 25.55 -10.22
C MET A 589 13.22 24.96 -10.04
N ASN A 590 13.58 23.98 -10.86
CA ASN A 590 14.90 23.36 -10.77
C ASN A 590 16.02 24.27 -11.30
N LYS A 591 15.75 25.13 -12.29
CA LYS A 591 16.69 26.15 -12.79
C LYS A 591 16.92 27.32 -11.84
N LEU A 592 15.98 27.62 -10.94
CA LEU A 592 16.09 28.77 -10.03
C LEU A 592 17.33 28.65 -9.12
N GLU A 593 18.25 29.60 -9.19
CA GLU A 593 19.51 29.58 -8.43
C GLU A 593 19.34 30.02 -6.97
N VAL A 594 18.62 29.21 -6.19
CA VAL A 594 18.43 29.39 -4.76
C VAL A 594 18.62 28.06 -4.03
N LEU A 595 19.07 28.10 -2.77
CA LEU A 595 19.17 26.91 -1.93
C LEU A 595 17.81 26.16 -1.88
N LYS A 596 17.83 24.90 -2.29
CA LYS A 596 16.71 23.97 -2.23
C LYS A 596 17.22 22.72 -1.50
N PRO A 597 16.95 22.57 -0.19
CA PRO A 597 17.51 21.46 0.59
C PRO A 597 16.81 20.12 0.32
N TRP A 598 15.88 20.07 -0.64
CA TRP A 598 15.12 18.90 -1.05
C TRP A 598 15.23 18.69 -2.57
N THR A 599 15.08 17.46 -3.02
CA THR A 599 14.77 17.20 -4.44
C THR A 599 13.39 17.75 -4.78
N LEU A 600 13.30 18.52 -5.88
CA LEU A 600 12.04 18.96 -6.46
C LEU A 600 11.73 18.11 -7.70
N SER A 601 10.71 17.26 -7.61
CA SER A 601 10.32 16.33 -8.68
C SER A 601 8.80 16.30 -8.86
N PHE A 602 8.26 15.31 -9.55
CA PHE A 602 6.86 15.20 -9.94
C PHE A 602 6.18 13.97 -9.32
N SER A 603 4.88 14.10 -9.03
CA SER A 603 3.93 13.02 -8.80
C SER A 603 2.70 13.26 -9.65
N PHE A 604 2.81 12.94 -10.94
CA PHE A 604 1.85 13.36 -11.97
C PHE A 604 0.94 12.21 -12.38
N GLY A 605 -0.36 12.53 -12.46
CA GLY A 605 -1.38 11.65 -13.04
C GLY A 605 -1.73 12.14 -14.44
N ARG A 606 -2.64 13.12 -14.53
CA ARG A 606 -3.09 13.71 -15.80
C ARG A 606 -1.93 14.20 -16.68
N ALA A 607 -0.97 14.91 -16.11
CA ALA A 607 0.16 15.49 -16.86
C ALA A 607 1.13 14.45 -17.47
N LEU A 608 1.02 13.17 -17.10
CA LEU A 608 1.77 12.08 -17.72
C LEU A 608 0.90 11.18 -18.61
N GLN A 609 -0.42 11.18 -18.42
CA GLN A 609 -1.31 10.17 -19.01
C GLN A 609 -2.24 10.71 -20.09
N GLN A 610 -2.47 12.03 -20.19
CA GLN A 610 -3.53 12.56 -21.04
C GLN A 610 -3.28 12.26 -22.53
N SER A 611 -2.10 12.60 -23.04
CA SER A 611 -1.78 12.37 -24.45
C SER A 611 -1.69 10.87 -24.76
N THR A 612 -1.17 10.08 -23.83
CA THR A 612 -1.16 8.61 -23.90
C THR A 612 -2.57 8.05 -24.07
N LEU A 613 -3.52 8.51 -23.27
CA LEU A 613 -4.92 8.06 -23.31
C LEU A 613 -5.58 8.42 -24.65
N LYS A 614 -5.38 9.66 -25.12
CA LYS A 614 -5.86 10.14 -26.42
C LYS A 614 -5.25 9.37 -27.59
N LYS A 615 -4.00 8.92 -27.48
CA LYS A 615 -3.32 8.13 -28.51
C LYS A 615 -3.81 6.68 -28.50
N TRP A 616 -4.02 6.10 -27.31
CA TRP A 616 -4.42 4.71 -27.15
C TRP A 616 -5.84 4.44 -27.65
N LEU A 617 -6.82 5.27 -27.26
CA LEU A 617 -8.24 5.09 -27.60
C LEU A 617 -8.83 3.71 -27.23
N GLY A 618 -8.20 2.97 -26.31
CA GLY A 618 -8.60 1.60 -25.97
C GLY A 618 -8.24 0.54 -27.01
N LYS A 619 -7.45 0.89 -28.04
CA LYS A 619 -7.20 0.02 -29.20
C LYS A 619 -5.83 -0.68 -29.11
N PRO A 620 -5.75 -2.02 -29.23
CA PRO A 620 -4.49 -2.76 -29.18
C PRO A 620 -3.44 -2.29 -30.20
N GLU A 621 -3.87 -1.94 -31.41
CA GLU A 621 -3.00 -1.45 -32.48
C GLU A 621 -2.30 -0.12 -32.15
N ASN A 622 -2.82 0.66 -31.19
CA ASN A 622 -2.28 1.94 -30.79
C ASN A 622 -1.32 1.85 -29.59
N VAL A 623 -1.15 0.67 -28.98
CA VAL A 623 -0.37 0.50 -27.74
C VAL A 623 1.06 1.03 -27.90
N ALA A 624 1.77 0.65 -28.96
CA ALA A 624 3.14 1.10 -29.18
C ALA A 624 3.25 2.64 -29.32
N ALA A 625 2.32 3.26 -30.06
CA ALA A 625 2.29 4.72 -30.22
C ALA A 625 1.96 5.45 -28.92
N ALA A 626 1.04 4.90 -28.13
CA ALA A 626 0.69 5.43 -26.81
C ALA A 626 1.86 5.29 -25.83
N GLN A 627 2.56 4.15 -25.81
CA GLN A 627 3.75 3.93 -24.99
C GLN A 627 4.89 4.89 -25.35
N ALA A 628 5.13 5.14 -26.64
CA ALA A 628 6.11 6.13 -27.08
C ALA A 628 5.76 7.54 -26.61
N THR A 629 4.46 7.91 -26.67
CA THR A 629 3.96 9.20 -26.16
C THR A 629 4.16 9.31 -24.64
N PHE A 630 3.84 8.25 -23.91
CA PHE A 630 4.03 8.16 -22.46
C PHE A 630 5.50 8.32 -22.07
N LEU A 631 6.38 7.56 -22.72
CA LEU A 631 7.83 7.62 -22.51
C LEU A 631 8.37 9.03 -22.75
N ALA A 632 7.94 9.70 -23.81
CA ALA A 632 8.34 11.07 -24.11
C ALA A 632 7.97 12.05 -23.00
N ARG A 633 6.80 11.89 -22.37
CA ARG A 633 6.38 12.70 -21.22
C ARG A 633 7.15 12.34 -19.95
N CYS A 634 7.42 11.07 -19.69
CA CYS A 634 8.28 10.64 -18.58
C CYS A 634 9.70 11.23 -18.70
N LYS A 635 10.28 11.19 -19.90
CA LYS A 635 11.60 11.77 -20.19
C LYS A 635 11.60 13.29 -20.02
N ALA A 636 10.61 13.99 -20.55
CA ALA A 636 10.49 15.45 -20.42
C ALA A 636 10.43 15.88 -18.94
N ASN A 637 9.66 15.17 -18.11
CA ASN A 637 9.56 15.47 -16.68
C ASN A 637 10.82 15.07 -15.90
N SER A 638 11.51 14.00 -16.30
CA SER A 638 12.83 13.67 -15.77
C SER A 638 13.87 14.77 -16.04
N GLU A 639 13.92 15.29 -17.27
CA GLU A 639 14.77 16.42 -17.63
C GLU A 639 14.39 17.70 -16.87
N ALA A 640 13.09 17.94 -16.68
CA ALA A 640 12.58 19.07 -15.89
C ALA A 640 12.96 18.96 -14.40
N ALA A 641 12.93 17.76 -13.83
CA ALA A 641 13.41 17.50 -12.46
C ALA A 641 14.92 17.78 -12.30
N LEU A 642 15.68 17.82 -13.40
CA LEU A 642 17.10 18.20 -13.43
C LEU A 642 17.34 19.64 -13.86
N GLY A 643 16.29 20.42 -14.17
CA GLY A 643 16.42 21.77 -14.74
C GLY A 643 17.02 21.80 -16.15
N LYS A 644 17.00 20.66 -16.86
CA LYS A 644 17.63 20.46 -18.18
C LYS A 644 16.62 20.37 -19.32
N TYR A 645 15.33 20.49 -19.03
CA TYR A 645 14.33 20.46 -20.09
C TYR A 645 14.52 21.70 -20.97
N ALA A 646 14.89 21.46 -22.23
CA ALA A 646 15.21 22.49 -23.20
C ALA A 646 13.98 23.01 -23.96
N GLY A 647 12.80 22.46 -23.69
CA GLY A 647 11.63 22.63 -24.54
C GLY A 647 11.86 21.92 -25.86
N SER A 648 11.30 20.73 -26.03
CA SER A 648 11.37 20.03 -27.33
C SER A 648 10.01 20.03 -27.99
N GLY A 649 10.00 20.23 -29.31
CA GLY A 649 8.85 20.19 -30.23
C GLY A 649 8.20 18.79 -30.35
N ALA A 650 8.00 18.12 -29.22
CA ALA A 650 7.30 16.84 -29.04
C ALA A 650 5.93 17.03 -28.38
N GLY A 651 5.47 18.27 -28.22
CA GLY A 651 4.10 18.56 -27.86
C GLY A 651 3.22 18.46 -29.11
N ASP A 652 2.55 17.32 -29.29
CA ASP A 652 1.28 17.33 -30.02
C ASP A 652 0.41 18.45 -29.44
N ALA A 653 -0.46 19.09 -30.23
CA ALA A 653 -1.36 20.14 -29.74
C ALA A 653 -2.11 19.71 -28.44
N ALA A 654 -2.34 18.41 -28.28
CA ALA A 654 -2.92 17.77 -27.11
C ALA A 654 -2.13 17.98 -25.80
N ALA A 655 -0.80 18.09 -25.83
CA ALA A 655 0.04 18.27 -24.64
C ALA A 655 -0.05 19.68 -24.05
N SER A 656 -0.47 20.67 -24.85
CA SER A 656 -0.67 22.07 -24.45
C SER A 656 -2.09 22.37 -23.98
N GLU A 657 -3.01 21.40 -24.06
CA GLU A 657 -4.39 21.59 -23.63
C GLU A 657 -4.49 21.62 -22.09
N SER A 658 -5.26 22.58 -21.57
CA SER A 658 -5.56 22.65 -20.14
C SER A 658 -6.27 21.38 -19.69
N LEU A 659 -5.80 20.79 -18.58
CA LEU A 659 -6.38 19.58 -17.99
C LEU A 659 -7.34 19.90 -16.85
N TYR A 660 -7.63 21.18 -16.62
CA TYR A 660 -8.47 21.64 -15.54
C TYR A 660 -9.93 21.19 -15.73
N VAL A 661 -10.53 20.75 -14.64
CA VAL A 661 -11.94 20.38 -14.57
C VAL A 661 -12.47 20.99 -13.28
N LYS A 662 -13.43 21.91 -13.39
CA LYS A 662 -14.03 22.60 -12.25
C LYS A 662 -14.63 21.58 -11.26
N GLY A 663 -14.31 21.72 -9.97
CA GLY A 663 -14.81 20.81 -8.94
C GLY A 663 -14.36 19.35 -9.10
N TYR A 664 -13.18 19.09 -9.68
CA TYR A 664 -12.65 17.74 -9.83
C TYR A 664 -12.37 17.07 -8.47
N LYS A 665 -13.24 16.14 -8.08
CA LYS A 665 -13.07 15.32 -6.86
C LYS A 665 -12.57 13.91 -7.23
N SER A 666 -11.39 13.53 -6.72
CA SER A 666 -10.95 12.13 -6.75
C SER A 666 -11.86 11.32 -5.83
N HIS A 667 -12.63 10.38 -6.38
CA HIS A 667 -13.55 9.58 -5.56
C HIS A 667 -12.73 8.60 -4.71
N GLY A 668 -13.06 8.48 -3.42
CA GLY A 668 -12.46 7.48 -2.53
C GLY A 668 -12.96 6.06 -2.81
N ILE A 669 -12.42 5.09 -2.07
CA ILE A 669 -12.95 3.72 -2.01
C ILE A 669 -14.34 3.82 -1.37
N LYS A 670 -15.41 3.75 -2.16
CA LYS A 670 -16.75 3.47 -1.63
C LYS A 670 -16.78 1.96 -1.36
N GLU A 671 -16.78 1.57 -0.10
CA GLU A 671 -17.21 0.21 0.26
C GLU A 671 -18.59 0.00 -0.35
N VAL A 672 -18.74 -1.08 -1.11
CA VAL A 672 -20.04 -1.59 -1.56
C VAL A 672 -20.74 -2.16 -0.33
N SER A 673 -21.22 -1.28 0.54
CA SER A 673 -22.21 -1.59 1.57
C SER A 673 -23.60 -1.42 0.94
N SER A 674 -24.00 -2.43 0.18
CA SER A 674 -25.37 -2.58 -0.32
C SER A 674 -26.18 -3.61 0.48
N GLU A 675 -25.67 -4.15 1.59
CA GLU A 675 -26.39 -5.16 2.40
C GLU A 675 -26.79 -4.72 3.82
N LEU A 676 -26.52 -3.47 4.24
CA LEU A 676 -26.92 -2.98 5.58
C LEU A 676 -27.95 -1.84 5.58
N ARG A 677 -28.50 -1.47 4.42
CA ARG A 677 -29.50 -0.39 4.32
C ARG A 677 -30.97 -0.81 4.51
N ASN A 678 -31.24 -2.07 4.82
CA ASN A 678 -32.59 -2.60 5.08
C ASN A 678 -32.84 -3.06 6.51
N ALA A 679 -32.03 -2.63 7.49
CA ALA A 679 -32.39 -2.78 8.90
C ALA A 679 -33.20 -1.55 9.35
N GLN A 680 -34.52 -1.72 9.31
CA GLN A 680 -35.52 -0.79 9.81
C GLN A 680 -35.34 -0.64 11.34
N PHE A 681 -34.57 0.35 11.78
CA PHE A 681 -34.50 0.70 13.20
C PHE A 681 -35.70 1.57 13.56
N GLY A 682 -36.58 0.99 14.37
CA GLY A 682 -37.70 1.65 14.99
C GLY A 682 -37.25 2.85 15.81
N SER A 683 -38.11 3.85 15.80
CA SER A 683 -38.18 4.99 16.72
C SER A 683 -37.85 4.59 18.16
N ASP A 684 -36.82 5.22 18.73
CA ASP A 684 -36.83 5.87 20.05
C ASP A 684 -35.38 6.13 20.49
N ILE A 685 -34.90 7.36 20.30
CA ILE A 685 -33.75 7.87 21.06
C ILE A 685 -34.13 9.24 21.63
N VAL A 686 -34.37 9.23 22.93
CA VAL A 686 -34.52 10.39 23.80
C VAL A 686 -33.15 11.04 23.98
N VAL A 687 -33.11 12.36 23.79
CA VAL A 687 -31.94 13.22 24.04
C VAL A 687 -31.76 13.39 25.55
N TYR A 688 -30.56 13.09 26.05
CA TYR A 688 -30.00 13.65 27.29
C TYR A 688 -28.62 14.20 27.01
#